data_AF-A0A9Q0F2I6-F1
#
_entry.id   AF-A0A9Q0F2I6-F1
#
_cell.length_a   1.000
_cell.length_b   1.000
_cell.length_c   1.000
_cell.angle_alpha   90.00
_cell.angle_beta   90.00
_cell.angle_gamma   90.00
#
_symmetry.space_group_name_H-M   'P 1'
#
loop_
_entity.id
_entity.type
_entity.pdbx_description
1 polymer ?
#
loop_
_entity_poly.entity_id
_entity_poly.type
_entity_poly.pdbx_seq_one_letter_code
_entity_poly.pdbx_strand_id
1 'polypeptide(L)'
;MEGFIPARHAKVFLLMKGLERMESSSEHRMPETIEQAQDSKKEIEDRVAKIFKLVKYNDKDKKGKIPEESKRRLELIGLIEDFKNQYESLHAQYDNLKGALQKQASGREEKESLSSTSSSDLDYYSSEDIDIDNLTPTHVVTDSTKNIFIVDEKKHSASFGVESLQKQELERKLLVLTGELEPLHNLKNELAAQLDKKSAEAKQLGDRNIQLQRRIAELESVLKEKADEVASVTKKQQDSENLFKSKIEDLTAHARNLQQELESVRSQRSSLEDIKRKEALAQIKGLKDRIKAMQQKMYAMRNQKTEVEILLDQKTKEIAENMTLIETLKGEIQKKTLSEKESLKGRESYAMQEADLEQVMQSLCNDKNKLEEVVRSQNQEICQLREENDRYQARVFELEDILSDGGDEPFTFHKKPDHKENEASSQLMIALQAEVNSMEQELVSLRSKNNNLEMCIERLKHESSKNQTQLENQVRELTSQVAEQQRTLQEREEVIKKLTEERKAVKPQSTDACSTPRGQSFDSSSLNNQKLNRKVEELAGRFEMKMENHIRLLYQRILVSEQMHLETKEGYRKFKDRVVQESKALKEKVALCEAELRQISDLLVEPGIGVMTGMDSAAMPPDDDDRHFLNRISRILRELQFAKNWIAVTNAETKKIQHHVDSLTTQLEGKEEKEMLLKKKVWKLEAKLSKEGGDKLNVVSQLERKVGEMAQQLKEKNEILAGLGEEKREAIRQLCVLIDYHRSRFDELKETMSNMTFRIKRTA
;
A
#
# COMPACT_ATOMS: atom_id res chain seq x y z
N MET A 1 -17.10 -2.63 10.50
CA MET A 1 -17.70 -2.71 9.15
C MET A 1 -19.19 -2.96 9.32
N GLU A 2 -19.90 -1.95 9.80
CA GLU A 2 -21.35 -1.99 9.98
C GLU A 2 -21.86 -0.69 9.38
N GLY A 3 -22.71 -0.75 8.37
CA GLY A 3 -23.19 0.48 7.71
C GLY A 3 -23.71 0.34 6.29
N PHE A 4 -23.93 -0.86 5.76
CA PHE A 4 -24.46 -1.03 4.40
C PHE A 4 -25.46 -2.19 4.25
N ILE A 5 -26.44 -2.29 5.16
CA ILE A 5 -27.57 -3.23 4.99
C ILE A 5 -28.99 -2.69 5.39
N PRO A 6 -29.37 -1.40 5.25
CA PRO A 6 -30.79 -1.03 5.47
C PRO A 6 -31.68 -1.19 4.21
N ALA A 7 -31.15 -0.90 3.01
CA ALA A 7 -31.99 -0.75 1.80
C ALA A 7 -32.43 -2.08 1.17
N ARG A 8 -31.68 -3.18 1.38
CA ARG A 8 -32.02 -4.50 0.83
C ARG A 8 -33.02 -5.26 1.72
N HIS A 9 -32.94 -5.09 3.04
CA HIS A 9 -33.91 -5.69 3.98
C HIS A 9 -35.32 -5.09 3.84
N ALA A 10 -35.44 -3.78 3.60
CA ALA A 10 -36.74 -3.13 3.39
C ALA A 10 -37.47 -3.66 2.14
N LYS A 11 -36.72 -4.00 1.08
CA LYS A 11 -37.29 -4.51 -0.18
C LYS A 11 -37.74 -5.97 -0.05
N VAL A 12 -36.99 -6.79 0.69
CA VAL A 12 -37.36 -8.18 1.02
C VAL A 12 -38.56 -8.23 1.97
N PHE A 13 -38.63 -7.31 2.95
CA PHE A 13 -39.78 -7.21 3.87
C PHE A 13 -41.06 -6.73 3.16
N LEU A 14 -40.94 -5.82 2.19
CA LEU A 14 -42.07 -5.41 1.33
C LEU A 14 -42.50 -6.50 0.34
N LEU A 15 -41.56 -7.31 -0.15
CA LEU A 15 -41.86 -8.49 -0.99
C LEU A 15 -42.55 -9.61 -0.18
N MET A 16 -42.12 -9.86 1.07
CA MET A 16 -42.81 -10.78 1.98
C MET A 16 -44.23 -10.31 2.30
N LYS A 17 -44.43 -9.02 2.62
CA LYS A 17 -45.78 -8.45 2.82
C LYS A 17 -46.64 -8.40 1.55
N GLY A 18 -46.03 -8.46 0.38
CA GLY A 18 -46.72 -8.59 -0.91
C GLY A 18 -47.17 -10.02 -1.18
N LEU A 19 -46.34 -11.02 -0.82
CA LEU A 19 -46.66 -12.44 -0.90
C LEU A 19 -47.74 -12.86 0.11
N GLU A 20 -47.67 -12.40 1.36
CA GLU A 20 -48.73 -12.62 2.39
C GLU A 20 -50.08 -12.01 1.98
N ARG A 21 -50.08 -10.94 1.16
CA ARG A 21 -51.31 -10.35 0.61
C ARG A 21 -51.86 -11.06 -0.63
N MET A 22 -51.05 -11.88 -1.29
CA MET A 22 -51.52 -12.75 -2.37
C MET A 22 -51.99 -14.13 -1.85
N GLU A 23 -51.58 -14.54 -0.65
CA GLU A 23 -52.12 -15.71 0.04
C GLU A 23 -53.59 -15.52 0.47
N SER A 24 -54.06 -14.27 0.58
CA SER A 24 -55.44 -13.95 1.00
C SER A 24 -56.43 -13.83 -0.17
N SER A 25 -55.99 -14.03 -1.42
CA SER A 25 -56.83 -13.85 -2.61
C SER A 25 -56.55 -14.84 -3.76
N SER A 26 -56.52 -16.15 -3.50
CA SER A 26 -56.83 -17.11 -4.57
C SER A 26 -57.32 -18.48 -4.05
N GLU A 27 -58.61 -18.74 -4.19
CA GLU A 27 -59.24 -20.07 -4.00
C GLU A 27 -59.02 -21.04 -5.19
N HIS A 28 -58.00 -20.80 -6.03
CA HIS A 28 -57.66 -21.73 -7.12
C HIS A 28 -56.17 -21.72 -7.42
N ARG A 29 -55.41 -22.50 -6.65
CA ARG A 29 -54.11 -23.04 -7.06
C ARG A 29 -53.88 -24.38 -6.36
N MET A 30 -53.32 -25.33 -7.11
CA MET A 30 -53.18 -26.74 -6.74
C MET A 30 -52.45 -26.91 -5.39
N PRO A 31 -52.94 -27.78 -4.48
CA PRO A 31 -52.37 -27.99 -3.14
C PRO A 31 -50.87 -28.34 -3.15
N GLU A 32 -50.43 -29.09 -4.16
CA GLU A 32 -49.04 -29.56 -4.31
C GLU A 32 -48.02 -28.41 -4.47
N THR A 33 -48.42 -27.28 -5.10
CA THR A 33 -47.53 -26.11 -5.25
C THR A 33 -47.34 -25.32 -3.96
N ILE A 34 -48.28 -25.41 -3.02
CA ILE A 34 -48.20 -24.72 -1.72
C ILE A 34 -47.35 -25.56 -0.76
N GLU A 35 -47.51 -26.87 -0.78
CA GLU A 35 -46.69 -27.80 0.02
C GLU A 35 -45.21 -27.77 -0.40
N GLN A 36 -44.92 -27.79 -1.72
CA GLN A 36 -43.56 -27.62 -2.23
C GLN A 36 -42.93 -26.26 -1.87
N ALA A 37 -43.73 -25.19 -1.82
CA ALA A 37 -43.26 -23.86 -1.41
C ALA A 37 -42.97 -23.80 0.10
N GLN A 38 -43.75 -24.52 0.92
CA GLN A 38 -43.51 -24.60 2.36
C GLN A 38 -42.29 -25.46 2.71
N ASP A 39 -42.09 -26.58 2.01
CA ASP A 39 -40.92 -27.44 2.20
C ASP A 39 -39.62 -26.75 1.78
N SER A 40 -39.62 -26.05 0.63
CA SER A 40 -38.47 -25.26 0.18
C SER A 40 -38.18 -24.07 1.10
N LYS A 41 -39.21 -23.41 1.65
CA LYS A 41 -39.04 -22.35 2.67
C LYS A 41 -38.37 -22.91 3.92
N LYS A 42 -38.82 -24.05 4.43
CA LYS A 42 -38.25 -24.71 5.62
C LYS A 42 -36.80 -25.14 5.38
N GLU A 43 -36.49 -25.67 4.20
CA GLU A 43 -35.12 -26.03 3.81
C GLU A 43 -34.19 -24.80 3.74
N ILE A 44 -34.69 -23.68 3.23
CA ILE A 44 -33.96 -22.40 3.21
C ILE A 44 -33.70 -21.88 4.63
N GLU A 45 -34.69 -21.94 5.52
CA GLU A 45 -34.56 -21.53 6.92
C GLU A 45 -33.51 -22.36 7.68
N ASP A 46 -33.49 -23.68 7.48
CA ASP A 46 -32.50 -24.58 8.08
C ASP A 46 -31.07 -24.30 7.57
N ARG A 47 -30.92 -23.99 6.28
CA ARG A 47 -29.63 -23.62 5.67
C ARG A 47 -29.15 -22.24 6.17
N VAL A 48 -30.04 -21.27 6.34
CA VAL A 48 -29.71 -19.96 6.94
C VAL A 48 -29.30 -20.11 8.41
N ALA A 49 -29.97 -20.98 9.17
CA ALA A 49 -29.56 -21.29 10.54
C ALA A 49 -28.17 -21.93 10.61
N LYS A 50 -27.80 -22.77 9.63
CA LYS A 50 -26.46 -23.35 9.49
C LYS A 50 -25.39 -22.29 9.17
N ILE A 51 -25.69 -21.33 8.31
CA ILE A 51 -24.81 -20.18 8.03
C ILE A 51 -24.60 -19.34 9.30
N PHE A 52 -25.66 -19.03 10.04
CA PHE A 52 -25.56 -18.29 11.29
C PHE A 52 -24.68 -19.00 12.34
N LYS A 53 -24.76 -20.33 12.43
CA LYS A 53 -23.89 -21.13 13.32
C LYS A 53 -22.41 -21.07 12.89
N LEU A 54 -22.14 -21.10 11.58
CA LEU A 54 -20.77 -21.01 11.03
C LEU A 54 -20.16 -19.61 11.23
N VAL A 55 -20.96 -18.55 11.16
CA VAL A 55 -20.52 -17.15 11.35
C VAL A 55 -20.33 -16.79 12.83
N LYS A 56 -21.17 -17.31 13.73
CA LYS A 56 -21.17 -16.96 15.16
C LYS A 56 -20.01 -17.59 15.96
N TYR A 57 -19.31 -18.59 15.44
CA TYR A 57 -18.24 -19.30 16.15
C TYR A 57 -16.88 -18.57 16.19
N ASN A 58 -16.82 -17.31 15.74
CA ASN A 58 -15.54 -16.58 15.53
C ASN A 58 -15.06 -15.69 16.68
N ASP A 59 -15.77 -15.57 17.79
CA ASP A 59 -15.42 -14.54 18.80
C ASP A 59 -14.79 -15.06 20.11
N LYS A 60 -14.42 -16.34 20.23
CA LYS A 60 -13.76 -16.83 21.45
C LYS A 60 -12.56 -17.73 21.19
N ASP A 61 -11.38 -17.13 21.38
CA ASP A 61 -10.14 -17.71 21.90
C ASP A 61 -9.81 -19.14 21.47
N LYS A 62 -8.99 -19.29 20.41
CA LYS A 62 -7.86 -20.23 20.36
C LYS A 62 -6.98 -19.96 19.15
N LYS A 63 -5.80 -19.39 19.41
CA LYS A 63 -4.67 -19.37 18.49
C LYS A 63 -4.32 -20.80 18.06
N GLY A 64 -4.25 -21.07 16.74
CA GLY A 64 -3.30 -22.07 16.24
C GLY A 64 -3.73 -23.21 15.31
N LYS A 65 -4.87 -23.16 14.57
CA LYS A 65 -5.12 -24.15 13.48
C LYS A 65 -5.76 -23.54 12.22
N ILE A 66 -4.91 -23.00 11.34
CA ILE A 66 -5.23 -22.43 10.01
C ILE A 66 -6.02 -23.40 9.07
N PRO A 67 -5.86 -24.74 9.12
CA PRO A 67 -6.58 -25.64 8.20
C PRO A 67 -8.10 -25.69 8.43
N GLU A 68 -8.54 -25.53 9.68
CA GLU A 68 -9.94 -25.74 10.06
C GLU A 68 -10.82 -24.53 9.72
N GLU A 69 -10.26 -23.33 9.82
CA GLU A 69 -10.89 -22.08 9.41
C GLU A 69 -11.05 -22.01 7.87
N SER A 70 -10.05 -22.51 7.14
CA SER A 70 -10.07 -22.59 5.68
C SER A 70 -11.19 -23.51 5.17
N LYS A 71 -11.38 -24.67 5.83
CA LYS A 71 -12.45 -25.61 5.50
C LYS A 71 -13.84 -25.03 5.78
N ARG A 72 -14.02 -24.34 6.91
CA ARG A 72 -15.28 -23.66 7.26
C ARG A 72 -15.60 -22.50 6.31
N ARG A 73 -14.56 -21.77 5.88
CA ARG A 73 -14.71 -20.68 4.90
C ARG A 73 -15.14 -21.23 3.53
N LEU A 74 -14.60 -22.38 3.11
CA LEU A 74 -15.03 -23.06 1.89
C LEU A 74 -16.47 -23.58 1.98
N GLU A 75 -16.86 -24.17 3.12
CA GLU A 75 -18.26 -24.61 3.36
C GLU A 75 -19.24 -23.43 3.37
N LEU A 76 -18.84 -22.29 3.95
CA LEU A 76 -19.63 -21.06 3.95
C LEU A 76 -19.76 -20.46 2.54
N ILE A 77 -18.67 -20.45 1.76
CA ILE A 77 -18.69 -19.98 0.37
C ILE A 77 -19.62 -20.87 -0.48
N GLY A 78 -19.55 -22.19 -0.33
CA GLY A 78 -20.43 -23.13 -1.04
C GLY A 78 -21.91 -22.90 -0.73
N LEU A 79 -22.26 -22.71 0.55
CA LEU A 79 -23.62 -22.39 0.96
C LEU A 79 -24.11 -21.05 0.36
N ILE A 80 -23.25 -20.04 0.28
CA ILE A 80 -23.58 -18.73 -0.32
C ILE A 80 -23.75 -18.83 -1.84
N GLU A 81 -22.89 -19.59 -2.52
CA GLU A 81 -22.97 -19.84 -3.97
C GLU A 81 -24.28 -20.58 -4.33
N ASP A 82 -24.65 -21.59 -3.54
CA ASP A 82 -25.93 -22.30 -3.70
C ASP A 82 -27.13 -21.37 -3.55
N PHE A 83 -27.10 -20.46 -2.56
CA PHE A 83 -28.16 -19.45 -2.38
C PHE A 83 -28.25 -18.47 -3.55
N LYS A 84 -27.10 -18.08 -4.11
CA LYS A 84 -27.05 -17.21 -5.29
C LYS A 84 -27.63 -17.92 -6.52
N ASN A 85 -27.29 -19.19 -6.72
CA ASN A 85 -27.82 -19.99 -7.83
C ASN A 85 -29.34 -20.20 -7.72
N GLN A 86 -29.86 -20.43 -6.50
CA GLN A 86 -31.30 -20.51 -6.25
C GLN A 86 -32.00 -19.18 -6.51
N TYR A 87 -31.40 -18.06 -6.10
CA TYR A 87 -31.94 -16.72 -6.37
C TYR A 87 -31.96 -16.41 -7.87
N GLU A 88 -30.91 -16.77 -8.60
CA GLU A 88 -30.84 -16.60 -10.06
C GLU A 88 -31.86 -17.49 -10.79
N SER A 89 -32.05 -18.74 -10.34
CA SER A 89 -33.08 -19.64 -10.88
C SER A 89 -34.49 -19.09 -10.66
N LEU A 90 -34.79 -18.57 -9.46
CA LEU A 90 -36.07 -17.94 -9.15
C LEU A 90 -36.30 -16.67 -9.98
N HIS A 91 -35.25 -15.87 -10.18
CA HIS A 91 -35.32 -14.68 -11.02
C HIS A 91 -35.61 -15.06 -12.48
N ALA A 92 -34.99 -16.12 -13.00
CA ALA A 92 -35.28 -16.64 -14.33
C ALA A 92 -36.72 -17.14 -14.45
N GLN A 93 -37.27 -17.82 -13.43
CA GLN A 93 -38.68 -18.22 -13.41
C GLN A 93 -39.63 -17.02 -13.40
N TYR A 94 -39.29 -15.97 -12.65
CA TYR A 94 -40.05 -14.71 -12.64
C TYR A 94 -40.00 -14.00 -14.00
N ASP A 95 -38.83 -13.94 -14.64
CA ASP A 95 -38.67 -13.34 -15.97
C ASP A 95 -39.44 -14.15 -17.03
N ASN A 96 -39.48 -15.48 -16.91
CA ASN A 96 -40.30 -16.34 -17.75
C ASN A 96 -41.80 -16.11 -17.53
N LEU A 97 -42.26 -15.96 -16.28
CA LEU A 97 -43.65 -15.63 -15.95
C LEU A 97 -44.04 -14.23 -16.46
N LYS A 98 -43.15 -13.25 -16.31
CA LYS A 98 -43.34 -11.90 -16.84
C LYS A 98 -43.39 -11.91 -18.37
N GLY A 99 -42.52 -12.69 -19.02
CA GLY A 99 -42.54 -12.89 -20.46
C GLY A 99 -43.80 -13.61 -20.94
N ALA A 100 -44.31 -14.59 -20.19
CA ALA A 100 -45.57 -15.28 -20.47
C ALA A 100 -46.78 -14.33 -20.33
N LEU A 101 -46.81 -13.49 -19.30
CA LEU A 101 -47.84 -12.47 -19.10
C LEU A 101 -47.83 -11.42 -20.22
N GLN A 102 -46.64 -11.04 -20.69
CA GLN A 102 -46.47 -10.08 -21.79
C GLN A 102 -46.86 -10.69 -23.14
N LYS A 103 -46.61 -11.98 -23.37
CA LYS A 103 -47.11 -12.71 -24.55
C LYS A 103 -48.62 -12.91 -24.53
N GLN A 104 -49.22 -13.06 -23.35
CA GLN A 104 -50.67 -13.14 -23.19
C GLN A 104 -51.34 -11.77 -23.43
N ALA A 105 -50.64 -10.67 -23.15
CA ALA A 105 -51.07 -9.31 -23.49
C ALA A 105 -50.87 -8.96 -24.97
N SER A 106 -49.86 -9.52 -25.65
CA SER A 106 -49.61 -9.29 -27.09
C SER A 106 -50.41 -10.20 -28.03
N GLY A 107 -51.13 -11.20 -27.51
CA GLY A 107 -51.99 -12.08 -28.32
C GLY A 107 -53.32 -11.44 -28.78
N ARG A 108 -53.53 -10.14 -28.55
CA ARG A 108 -54.78 -9.45 -28.92
C ARG A 108 -54.63 -8.27 -29.87
N GLU A 109 -53.42 -7.94 -30.33
CA GLU A 109 -53.19 -6.83 -31.26
C GLU A 109 -52.07 -7.19 -32.23
N GLU A 110 -52.38 -7.96 -33.27
CA GLU A 110 -51.56 -8.00 -34.50
C GLU A 110 -52.45 -8.36 -35.70
N LYS A 111 -52.97 -7.30 -36.32
CA LYS A 111 -53.37 -7.11 -37.73
C LYS A 111 -53.98 -5.70 -37.76
N GLU A 112 -53.47 -4.67 -38.42
CA GLU A 112 -52.55 -4.54 -39.53
C GLU A 112 -51.97 -3.11 -39.47
N SER A 113 -50.75 -2.94 -39.95
CA SER A 113 -50.30 -1.66 -40.50
C SER A 113 -50.18 -1.84 -42.01
N LEU A 114 -50.88 -1.03 -42.80
CA LEU A 114 -50.32 -0.13 -43.80
C LEU A 114 -51.40 0.60 -44.63
N SER A 115 -51.15 1.89 -44.76
CA SER A 115 -51.67 2.96 -45.60
C SER A 115 -52.28 2.65 -46.99
N SER A 116 -53.28 3.48 -47.34
CA SER A 116 -53.43 4.31 -48.57
C SER A 116 -54.67 4.07 -49.44
N THR A 117 -55.50 5.13 -49.54
CA THR A 117 -56.29 5.61 -50.70
C THR A 117 -57.26 4.70 -51.47
N SER A 118 -58.50 5.20 -51.56
CA SER A 118 -59.34 5.35 -52.77
C SER A 118 -60.62 4.49 -52.87
N SER A 119 -61.66 5.22 -53.30
CA SER A 119 -62.92 4.84 -53.97
C SER A 119 -63.99 4.05 -53.20
N SER A 120 -65.07 4.80 -52.91
CA SER A 120 -66.48 4.53 -53.21
C SER A 120 -67.16 3.23 -52.76
N ASP A 121 -68.38 3.48 -52.26
CA ASP A 121 -69.56 2.64 -52.23
C ASP A 121 -69.55 1.50 -51.20
N LEU A 122 -70.17 1.76 -50.05
CA LEU A 122 -71.31 0.93 -49.63
C LEU A 122 -72.13 1.67 -48.57
N ASP A 123 -73.34 2.01 -48.98
CA ASP A 123 -74.36 2.65 -48.18
C ASP A 123 -74.79 1.80 -46.98
N TYR A 124 -75.06 2.51 -45.90
CA TYR A 124 -75.62 2.01 -44.65
C TYR A 124 -77.13 1.78 -44.83
N TYR A 125 -77.52 0.58 -45.29
CA TYR A 125 -78.86 0.01 -45.07
C TYR A 125 -78.91 -0.50 -43.61
N SER A 126 -79.96 -0.40 -42.79
CA SER A 126 -81.42 -0.26 -42.95
C SER A 126 -81.96 -0.07 -41.50
N SER A 127 -83.06 0.61 -41.16
CA SER A 127 -84.33 0.84 -41.85
C SER A 127 -85.01 2.09 -41.27
N GLU A 128 -85.30 3.07 -42.13
CA GLU A 128 -86.63 3.49 -42.63
C GLU A 128 -87.40 4.47 -41.72
N ASP A 129 -87.38 5.74 -42.14
CA ASP A 129 -88.50 6.66 -42.03
C ASP A 129 -89.71 6.10 -42.79
N ILE A 130 -90.90 6.19 -42.20
CA ILE A 130 -92.16 6.04 -42.94
C ILE A 130 -93.00 7.28 -42.65
N ASP A 131 -93.07 8.17 -43.63
CA ASP A 131 -94.21 9.05 -43.85
C ASP A 131 -95.42 8.17 -44.19
N ILE A 132 -96.50 8.28 -43.41
CA ILE A 132 -97.80 7.72 -43.76
C ILE A 132 -98.76 8.88 -43.98
N ASP A 133 -98.85 9.29 -45.25
CA ASP A 133 -100.14 9.57 -45.86
C ASP A 133 -101.03 8.32 -45.69
N ASN A 134 -102.23 8.49 -45.13
CA ASN A 134 -103.30 7.52 -45.38
C ASN A 134 -104.65 8.22 -45.43
N LEU A 135 -105.14 8.27 -46.67
CA LEU A 135 -106.54 8.24 -47.06
C LEU A 135 -107.32 7.16 -46.27
N THR A 136 -108.49 7.57 -45.78
CA THR A 136 -109.77 6.86 -45.63
C THR A 136 -109.86 5.34 -45.82
N PRO A 137 -110.78 4.70 -45.06
CA PRO A 137 -111.92 4.05 -45.73
C PRO A 137 -113.26 4.29 -45.02
N THR A 138 -114.15 4.97 -45.74
CA THR A 138 -115.47 4.49 -46.19
C THR A 138 -116.15 3.34 -45.41
N HIS A 139 -117.23 3.66 -44.69
CA HIS A 139 -118.53 2.94 -44.66
C HIS A 139 -119.52 3.88 -43.92
N VAL A 140 -120.40 4.66 -44.57
CA VAL A 140 -121.62 4.29 -45.32
C VAL A 140 -122.47 3.35 -44.44
N VAL A 141 -123.70 3.67 -44.08
CA VAL A 141 -124.88 3.32 -44.89
C VAL A 141 -126.11 3.78 -44.08
N THR A 142 -126.91 4.64 -44.72
CA THR A 142 -128.38 4.79 -44.62
C THR A 142 -128.99 5.35 -43.31
N ASP A 143 -130.09 6.10 -43.32
CA ASP A 143 -131.13 6.13 -44.34
C ASP A 143 -131.95 7.43 -44.32
N SER A 144 -132.40 7.79 -45.53
CA SER A 144 -133.74 8.24 -45.87
C SER A 144 -134.37 9.39 -45.07
N THR A 145 -134.35 10.62 -45.60
CA THR A 145 -135.48 11.17 -46.39
C THR A 145 -136.84 11.03 -45.70
N LYS A 146 -137.47 12.17 -45.36
CA LYS A 146 -138.92 12.35 -45.44
C LYS A 146 -139.28 13.85 -45.35
N ASN A 147 -139.34 14.46 -46.53
CA ASN A 147 -140.41 15.41 -46.85
C ASN A 147 -141.75 14.67 -46.68
N ILE A 148 -142.72 15.27 -46.01
CA ILE A 148 -144.18 15.12 -46.21
C ILE A 148 -144.78 16.33 -45.46
N PHE A 149 -145.17 17.39 -46.19
CA PHE A 149 -146.49 17.62 -46.79
C PHE A 149 -147.54 18.01 -45.75
N ILE A 150 -147.70 19.33 -45.60
CA ILE A 150 -148.89 19.99 -45.05
C ILE A 150 -149.96 19.94 -46.15
N VAL A 151 -150.97 19.08 -46.03
CA VAL A 151 -152.31 19.32 -46.59
C VAL A 151 -153.34 18.60 -45.74
N ASP A 152 -154.15 19.39 -45.05
CA ASP A 152 -155.53 19.16 -44.62
C ASP A 152 -156.16 20.54 -44.85
N GLU A 153 -157.31 20.78 -45.47
CA GLU A 153 -158.46 19.99 -45.88
C GLU A 153 -159.09 20.72 -47.09
N LYS A 154 -159.50 20.00 -48.15
CA LYS A 154 -160.51 20.51 -49.09
C LYS A 154 -161.75 19.63 -49.03
N LYS A 155 -162.73 20.16 -48.32
CA LYS A 155 -164.09 19.63 -48.15
C LYS A 155 -164.88 19.91 -49.44
N HIS A 156 -165.22 18.86 -50.17
CA HIS A 156 -166.34 18.86 -51.12
C HIS A 156 -167.22 17.67 -50.81
N SER A 157 -168.41 17.93 -50.29
CA SER A 157 -169.54 17.03 -50.39
C SER A 157 -170.60 17.72 -51.24
N ALA A 158 -170.78 17.21 -52.45
CA ALA A 158 -172.03 17.38 -53.19
C ALA A 158 -172.90 16.15 -52.94
N SER A 159 -174.21 16.39 -52.98
CA SER A 159 -175.24 15.45 -53.42
C SER A 159 -175.75 14.37 -52.44
N PHE A 160 -176.94 14.68 -51.92
CA PHE A 160 -178.18 13.90 -52.08
C PHE A 160 -178.31 12.53 -51.38
N GLY A 161 -179.13 12.54 -50.32
CA GLY A 161 -180.26 11.61 -50.21
C GLY A 161 -180.01 10.25 -49.56
N VAL A 162 -180.87 10.01 -48.55
CA VAL A 162 -181.33 8.71 -48.02
C VAL A 162 -180.61 8.20 -46.76
N GLU A 163 -181.41 8.21 -45.70
CA GLU A 163 -181.09 8.06 -44.29
C GLU A 163 -180.98 6.59 -43.84
N SER A 164 -180.26 6.37 -42.73
CA SER A 164 -180.49 5.30 -41.72
C SER A 164 -179.72 3.96 -41.75
N LEU A 165 -178.71 3.73 -42.62
CA LEU A 165 -177.92 2.47 -42.58
C LEU A 165 -176.37 2.61 -42.42
N GLN A 166 -175.80 3.82 -42.44
CA GLN A 166 -174.32 4.03 -42.38
C GLN A 166 -173.71 4.16 -40.96
N LYS A 167 -174.51 4.42 -39.92
CA LYS A 167 -173.99 4.71 -38.57
C LYS A 167 -173.28 3.51 -37.92
N GLN A 168 -173.81 2.31 -38.12
CA GLN A 168 -173.34 1.11 -37.42
C GLN A 168 -172.00 0.58 -37.97
N GLU A 169 -171.73 0.79 -39.26
CA GLU A 169 -170.45 0.41 -39.91
C GLU A 169 -169.30 1.33 -39.47
N LEU A 170 -169.57 2.63 -39.26
CA LEU A 170 -168.58 3.61 -38.78
C LEU A 170 -168.18 3.37 -37.32
N GLU A 171 -169.13 3.00 -36.46
CA GLU A 171 -168.86 2.66 -35.05
C GLU A 171 -167.91 1.44 -34.93
N ARG A 172 -168.09 0.45 -35.80
CA ARG A 172 -167.22 -0.73 -35.83
C ARG A 172 -165.79 -0.41 -36.30
N LYS A 173 -165.63 0.52 -37.26
CA LYS A 173 -164.31 1.01 -37.71
C LYS A 173 -163.61 1.85 -36.64
N LEU A 174 -164.35 2.66 -35.89
CA LEU A 174 -163.79 3.44 -34.78
C LEU A 174 -163.25 2.56 -33.65
N LEU A 175 -163.94 1.46 -33.31
CA LEU A 175 -163.48 0.54 -32.27
C LEU A 175 -162.15 -0.16 -32.63
N VAL A 176 -162.00 -0.55 -33.90
CA VAL A 176 -160.76 -1.18 -34.40
C VAL A 176 -159.61 -0.16 -34.40
N LEU A 177 -159.85 1.06 -34.87
CA LEU A 177 -158.86 2.14 -34.84
C LEU A 177 -158.46 2.53 -33.40
N THR A 178 -159.38 2.53 -32.44
CA THR A 178 -159.04 2.74 -31.03
C THR A 178 -158.23 1.60 -30.43
N GLY A 179 -158.47 0.35 -30.85
CA GLY A 179 -157.65 -0.80 -30.46
C GLY A 179 -156.24 -0.80 -31.07
N GLU A 180 -156.06 -0.18 -32.25
CA GLU A 180 -154.76 -0.01 -32.91
C GLU A 180 -153.94 1.18 -32.36
N LEU A 181 -154.60 2.20 -31.79
CA LEU A 181 -153.93 3.35 -31.16
C LEU A 181 -153.23 3.00 -29.84
N GLU A 182 -153.76 2.05 -29.07
CA GLU A 182 -153.21 1.65 -27.77
C GLU A 182 -151.81 1.01 -27.85
N PRO A 183 -151.51 0.04 -28.75
CA PRO A 183 -150.15 -0.48 -28.93
C PRO A 183 -149.19 0.56 -29.53
N LEU A 184 -149.66 1.47 -30.39
CA LEU A 184 -148.85 2.59 -30.89
C LEU A 184 -148.49 3.57 -29.78
N HIS A 185 -149.40 3.83 -28.84
CA HIS A 185 -149.14 4.67 -27.67
C HIS A 185 -148.12 4.02 -26.73
N ASN A 186 -148.22 2.71 -26.51
CA ASN A 186 -147.24 1.96 -25.70
C ASN A 186 -145.86 1.94 -26.37
N LEU A 187 -145.77 1.73 -27.68
CA LEU A 187 -144.51 1.81 -28.44
C LEU A 187 -143.90 3.21 -28.39
N LYS A 188 -144.73 4.26 -28.51
CA LYS A 188 -144.29 5.67 -28.39
C LYS A 188 -143.69 5.94 -27.01
N ASN A 189 -144.33 5.48 -25.94
CA ASN A 189 -143.84 5.66 -24.58
C ASN A 189 -142.56 4.87 -24.32
N GLU A 190 -142.45 3.65 -24.85
CA GLU A 190 -141.23 2.83 -24.77
C GLU A 190 -140.05 3.48 -25.51
N LEU A 191 -140.28 3.98 -26.73
CA LEU A 191 -139.27 4.73 -27.49
C LEU A 191 -138.89 6.04 -26.78
N ALA A 192 -139.84 6.75 -26.16
CA ALA A 192 -139.56 7.93 -25.36
C ALA A 192 -138.68 7.60 -24.14
N ALA A 193 -138.98 6.50 -23.43
CA ALA A 193 -138.17 6.04 -22.30
C ALA A 193 -136.75 5.61 -22.73
N GLN A 194 -136.60 4.95 -23.89
CA GLN A 194 -135.29 4.63 -24.45
C GLN A 194 -134.51 5.88 -24.86
N LEU A 195 -135.20 6.90 -25.39
CA LEU A 195 -134.60 8.18 -25.75
C LEU A 195 -134.14 8.94 -24.49
N ASP A 196 -134.92 8.91 -23.40
CA ASP A 196 -134.53 9.48 -22.12
C ASP A 196 -133.32 8.75 -21.50
N LYS A 197 -133.30 7.41 -21.56
CA LYS A 197 -132.13 6.63 -21.13
C LYS A 197 -130.89 6.95 -21.94
N LYS A 198 -131.01 7.01 -23.27
CA LYS A 198 -129.89 7.38 -24.17
C LYS A 198 -129.44 8.82 -23.98
N SER A 199 -130.37 9.73 -23.70
CA SER A 199 -130.09 11.12 -23.33
C SER A 199 -129.32 11.22 -22.00
N ALA A 200 -129.70 10.43 -20.99
CA ALA A 200 -128.99 10.35 -19.72
C ALA A 200 -127.59 9.72 -19.87
N GLU A 201 -127.44 8.65 -20.66
CA GLU A 201 -126.14 8.05 -21.02
C GLU A 201 -125.23 9.07 -21.73
N ALA A 202 -125.78 9.85 -22.67
CA ALA A 202 -125.05 10.89 -23.38
C ALA A 202 -124.57 12.01 -22.44
N LYS A 203 -125.40 12.45 -21.48
CA LYS A 203 -124.99 13.41 -20.44
C LYS A 203 -123.86 12.85 -19.58
N GLN A 204 -123.99 11.60 -19.11
CA GLN A 204 -122.95 10.97 -18.29
C GLN A 204 -121.62 10.82 -19.06
N LEU A 205 -121.67 10.48 -20.35
CA LEU A 205 -120.47 10.46 -21.21
C LEU A 205 -119.90 11.86 -21.41
N GLY A 206 -120.74 12.88 -21.56
CA GLY A 206 -120.33 14.28 -21.58
C GLY A 206 -119.56 14.69 -20.32
N ASP A 207 -120.10 14.38 -19.14
CA ASP A 207 -119.46 14.69 -17.85
C ASP A 207 -118.12 13.96 -17.70
N ARG A 208 -118.06 12.67 -18.08
CA ARG A 208 -116.80 11.90 -18.10
C ARG A 208 -115.78 12.51 -19.05
N ASN A 209 -116.20 12.97 -20.24
CA ASN A 209 -115.30 13.60 -21.21
C ASN A 209 -114.73 14.92 -20.67
N ILE A 210 -115.55 15.75 -20.01
CA ILE A 210 -115.09 16.98 -19.34
C ILE A 210 -114.10 16.66 -18.21
N GLN A 211 -114.33 15.59 -17.45
CA GLN A 211 -113.39 15.15 -16.41
C GLN A 211 -112.06 14.67 -17.01
N LEU A 212 -112.09 13.90 -18.11
CA LEU A 212 -110.89 13.45 -18.81
C LEU A 212 -110.12 14.62 -19.41
N GLN A 213 -110.79 15.60 -20.03
CA GLN A 213 -110.16 16.81 -20.54
C GLN A 213 -109.46 17.61 -19.44
N ARG A 214 -110.11 17.77 -18.26
CA ARG A 214 -109.46 18.37 -17.08
C ARG A 214 -108.21 17.60 -16.67
N ARG A 215 -108.30 16.27 -16.63
CA ARG A 215 -107.15 15.43 -16.27
C ARG A 215 -106.01 15.50 -17.28
N ILE A 216 -106.32 15.59 -18.57
CA ILE A 216 -105.33 15.78 -19.63
C ILE A 216 -104.62 17.12 -19.45
N ALA A 217 -105.36 18.21 -19.24
CA ALA A 217 -104.77 19.54 -19.00
C ALA A 217 -103.88 19.58 -17.74
N GLU A 218 -104.28 18.90 -16.66
CA GLU A 218 -103.43 18.74 -15.47
C GLU A 218 -102.13 17.98 -15.80
N LEU A 219 -102.22 16.86 -16.52
CA LEU A 219 -101.05 16.09 -16.93
C LEU A 219 -100.13 16.86 -17.88
N GLU A 220 -100.68 17.64 -18.81
CA GLU A 220 -99.92 18.53 -19.69
C GLU A 220 -99.16 19.60 -18.89
N SER A 221 -99.81 20.20 -17.89
CA SER A 221 -99.15 21.16 -16.99
C SER A 221 -98.00 20.51 -16.21
N VAL A 222 -98.21 19.30 -15.67
CA VAL A 222 -97.17 18.56 -14.95
C VAL A 222 -96.03 18.15 -15.88
N LEU A 223 -96.34 17.71 -17.11
CA LEU A 223 -95.31 17.37 -18.09
C LEU A 223 -94.47 18.58 -18.48
N LYS A 224 -95.08 19.77 -18.60
CA LYS A 224 -94.35 21.01 -18.87
C LYS A 224 -93.43 21.39 -17.72
N GLU A 225 -93.92 21.34 -16.48
CA GLU A 225 -93.11 21.58 -15.28
C GLU A 225 -91.95 20.59 -15.18
N LYS A 226 -92.20 19.29 -15.44
CA LYS A 226 -91.15 18.26 -15.46
C LYS A 226 -90.16 18.45 -16.60
N ALA A 227 -90.60 18.91 -17.77
CA ALA A 227 -89.69 19.25 -18.87
C ALA A 227 -88.76 20.42 -18.49
N ASP A 228 -89.29 21.45 -17.82
CA ASP A 228 -88.51 22.59 -17.34
C ASP A 228 -87.54 22.18 -16.21
N GLU A 229 -87.98 21.33 -15.27
CA GLU A 229 -87.11 20.75 -14.24
C GLU A 229 -85.95 19.96 -14.87
N VAL A 230 -86.25 19.08 -15.83
CA VAL A 230 -85.24 18.30 -16.56
C VAL A 230 -84.28 19.24 -17.29
N ALA A 231 -84.77 20.28 -17.98
CA ALA A 231 -83.92 21.27 -18.63
C ALA A 231 -82.99 22.01 -17.65
N SER A 232 -83.48 22.29 -16.43
CA SER A 232 -82.67 22.92 -15.39
C SER A 232 -81.57 21.97 -14.86
N VAL A 233 -81.89 20.68 -14.71
CA VAL A 233 -80.95 19.65 -14.24
C VAL A 233 -79.90 19.34 -15.29
N THR A 234 -80.30 19.19 -16.56
CA THR A 234 -79.36 18.97 -17.67
C THR A 234 -78.39 20.14 -17.82
N LYS A 235 -78.84 21.38 -17.66
CA LYS A 235 -77.95 22.55 -17.65
C LYS A 235 -76.96 22.50 -16.48
N LYS A 236 -77.41 22.23 -15.26
CA LYS A 236 -76.51 22.10 -14.09
C LYS A 236 -75.49 20.97 -14.27
N GLN A 237 -75.91 19.85 -14.86
CA GLN A 237 -75.02 18.75 -15.20
C GLN A 237 -73.97 19.21 -16.21
N GLN A 238 -74.37 19.89 -17.30
CA GLN A 238 -73.44 20.41 -18.30
C GLN A 238 -72.43 21.40 -17.70
N ASP A 239 -72.89 22.32 -16.85
CA ASP A 239 -72.01 23.29 -16.17
C ASP A 239 -71.00 22.57 -15.26
N SER A 240 -71.43 21.52 -14.56
CA SER A 240 -70.55 20.69 -13.73
C SER A 240 -69.56 19.88 -14.56
N GLU A 241 -69.98 19.30 -15.69
CA GLU A 241 -69.10 18.58 -16.62
C GLU A 241 -68.04 19.51 -17.21
N ASN A 242 -68.43 20.72 -17.62
CA ASN A 242 -67.50 21.74 -18.11
C ASN A 242 -66.49 22.15 -17.02
N LEU A 243 -66.93 22.32 -15.77
CA LEU A 243 -66.06 22.63 -14.64
C LEU A 243 -65.06 21.48 -14.38
N PHE A 244 -65.53 20.23 -14.37
CA PHE A 244 -64.65 19.06 -14.20
C PHE A 244 -63.67 18.91 -15.36
N LYS A 245 -64.11 19.17 -16.60
CA LYS A 245 -63.25 19.13 -17.78
C LYS A 245 -62.12 20.16 -17.69
N SER A 246 -62.43 21.42 -17.36
CA SER A 246 -61.41 22.46 -17.14
C SER A 246 -60.44 22.07 -16.01
N LYS A 247 -60.95 21.51 -14.90
CA LYS A 247 -60.09 21.06 -13.80
C LYS A 247 -59.19 19.88 -14.18
N ILE A 248 -59.67 18.96 -15.01
CA ILE A 248 -58.86 17.86 -15.57
C ILE A 248 -57.79 18.43 -16.50
N GLU A 249 -58.12 19.39 -17.35
CA GLU A 249 -57.17 20.05 -18.25
C GLU A 249 -56.04 20.75 -17.47
N ASP A 250 -56.39 21.52 -16.41
CA ASP A 250 -55.43 22.18 -15.53
C ASP A 250 -54.51 21.17 -14.81
N LEU A 251 -55.08 20.11 -14.25
CA LEU A 251 -54.30 19.05 -13.59
C LEU A 251 -53.39 18.33 -14.59
N THR A 252 -53.85 18.11 -15.81
CA THR A 252 -53.05 17.48 -16.86
C THR A 252 -51.92 18.40 -17.31
N ALA A 253 -52.16 19.71 -17.44
CA ALA A 253 -51.11 20.69 -17.73
C ALA A 253 -50.06 20.74 -16.61
N HIS A 254 -50.50 20.76 -15.35
CA HIS A 254 -49.60 20.71 -14.19
C HIS A 254 -48.76 19.42 -14.17
N ALA A 255 -49.35 18.26 -14.46
CA ALA A 255 -48.63 17.00 -14.55
C ALA A 255 -47.56 17.00 -15.65
N ARG A 256 -47.87 17.57 -16.83
CA ARG A 256 -46.89 17.72 -17.93
C ARG A 256 -45.72 18.62 -17.53
N ASN A 257 -46.00 19.75 -16.86
CA ASN A 257 -44.96 20.66 -16.38
C ASN A 257 -44.03 19.97 -15.37
N LEU A 258 -44.59 19.28 -14.38
CA LEU A 258 -43.79 18.51 -13.41
C LEU A 258 -42.97 17.42 -14.08
N GLN A 259 -43.51 16.75 -15.09
CA GLN A 259 -42.78 15.74 -15.85
C GLN A 259 -41.60 16.35 -16.61
N GLN A 260 -41.76 17.55 -17.17
CA GLN A 260 -40.69 18.29 -17.83
C GLN A 260 -39.61 18.75 -16.84
N GLU A 261 -40.00 19.24 -15.66
CA GLU A 261 -39.06 19.61 -14.59
C GLU A 261 -38.26 18.39 -14.11
N LEU A 262 -38.91 17.23 -13.93
CA LEU A 262 -38.24 15.99 -13.57
C LEU A 262 -37.21 15.56 -14.62
N GLU A 263 -37.54 15.65 -15.91
CA GLU A 263 -36.61 15.31 -16.98
C GLU A 263 -35.42 16.29 -17.05
N SER A 264 -35.68 17.59 -16.85
CA SER A 264 -34.64 18.61 -16.74
C SER A 264 -33.68 18.32 -15.60
N VAL A 265 -34.19 18.09 -14.38
CA VAL A 265 -33.36 17.75 -13.20
C VAL A 265 -32.62 16.43 -13.41
N ARG A 266 -33.25 15.44 -14.04
CA ARG A 266 -32.60 14.16 -14.38
C ARG A 266 -31.43 14.35 -15.34
N SER A 267 -31.60 15.19 -16.36
CA SER A 267 -30.53 15.51 -17.32
C SER A 267 -29.36 16.25 -16.65
N GLN A 268 -29.64 17.24 -15.80
CA GLN A 268 -28.64 17.97 -15.01
C GLN A 268 -27.91 17.04 -14.03
N ARG A 269 -28.63 16.12 -13.39
CA ARG A 269 -28.02 15.12 -12.51
C ARG A 269 -27.07 14.21 -13.27
N SER A 270 -27.45 13.74 -14.45
CA SER A 270 -26.59 12.90 -15.30
C SER A 270 -25.30 13.62 -15.67
N SER A 271 -25.39 14.88 -16.11
CA SER A 271 -24.21 15.65 -16.49
C SER A 271 -23.28 15.93 -15.30
N LEU A 272 -23.84 16.24 -14.12
CA LEU A 272 -23.07 16.43 -12.89
C LEU A 272 -22.39 15.12 -12.43
N GLU A 273 -23.09 13.99 -12.50
CA GLU A 273 -22.51 12.67 -12.19
C GLU A 273 -21.34 12.36 -13.13
N ASP A 274 -21.44 12.69 -14.41
CA ASP A 274 -20.35 12.47 -15.38
C ASP A 274 -19.16 13.41 -15.15
N ILE A 275 -19.38 14.67 -14.78
CA ILE A 275 -18.29 15.59 -14.37
C ILE A 275 -17.57 15.02 -13.14
N LYS A 276 -18.32 14.63 -12.10
CA LYS A 276 -17.74 14.03 -10.88
C LYS A 276 -16.97 12.74 -11.17
N ARG A 277 -17.48 11.90 -12.07
CA ARG A 277 -16.77 10.68 -12.52
C ARG A 277 -15.46 11.04 -13.22
N LYS A 278 -15.47 12.02 -14.13
CA LYS A 278 -14.26 12.48 -14.84
C LYS A 278 -13.23 13.07 -13.88
N GLU A 279 -13.66 13.90 -12.93
CA GLU A 279 -12.78 14.45 -11.88
C GLU A 279 -12.18 13.34 -11.00
N ALA A 280 -13.00 12.38 -10.54
CA ALA A 280 -12.51 11.24 -9.77
C ALA A 280 -11.51 10.39 -10.57
N LEU A 281 -11.77 10.15 -11.86
CA LEU A 281 -10.83 9.46 -12.75
C LEU A 281 -9.52 10.23 -12.93
N ALA A 282 -9.58 11.55 -13.06
CA ALA A 282 -8.38 12.39 -13.14
C ALA A 282 -7.56 12.35 -11.85
N GLN A 283 -8.22 12.40 -10.68
CA GLN A 283 -7.55 12.25 -9.37
C GLN A 283 -6.91 10.87 -9.22
N ILE A 284 -7.62 9.79 -9.56
CA ILE A 284 -7.08 8.42 -9.52
C ILE A 284 -5.87 8.29 -10.44
N LYS A 285 -5.94 8.87 -11.65
CA LYS A 285 -4.81 8.88 -12.59
C LYS A 285 -3.61 9.64 -12.01
N GLY A 286 -3.82 10.83 -11.45
CA GLY A 286 -2.76 11.61 -10.79
C GLY A 286 -2.12 10.88 -9.60
N LEU A 287 -2.93 10.20 -8.77
CA LEU A 287 -2.43 9.36 -7.69
C LEU A 287 -1.63 8.15 -8.21
N LYS A 288 -2.11 7.50 -9.27
CA LYS A 288 -1.41 6.38 -9.91
C LYS A 288 -0.05 6.79 -10.46
N ASP A 289 0.04 7.95 -11.11
CA ASP A 289 1.29 8.49 -11.63
C ASP A 289 2.26 8.84 -10.51
N ARG A 290 1.76 9.41 -9.40
CA ARG A 290 2.57 9.66 -8.19
C ARG A 290 3.09 8.37 -7.55
N ILE A 291 2.27 7.33 -7.47
CA ILE A 291 2.68 6.01 -6.98
C ILE A 291 3.76 5.42 -7.89
N LYS A 292 3.59 5.50 -9.22
CA LYS A 292 4.59 5.02 -10.19
C LYS A 292 5.92 5.76 -10.04
N ALA A 293 5.89 7.08 -9.89
CA ALA A 293 7.09 7.89 -9.66
C ALA A 293 7.77 7.55 -8.32
N MET A 294 6.99 7.32 -7.25
CA MET A 294 7.52 6.88 -5.96
C MET A 294 8.14 5.48 -6.04
N GLN A 295 7.51 4.54 -6.73
CA GLN A 295 8.07 3.20 -6.97
C GLN A 295 9.40 3.29 -7.72
N GLN A 296 9.48 4.10 -8.78
CA GLN A 296 10.74 4.32 -9.52
C GLN A 296 11.84 4.90 -8.62
N LYS A 297 11.51 5.88 -7.77
CA LYS A 297 12.46 6.43 -6.79
C LYS A 297 12.91 5.37 -5.78
N MET A 298 12.00 4.53 -5.29
CA MET A 298 12.35 3.42 -4.40
C MET A 298 13.30 2.42 -5.06
N TYR A 299 13.08 2.07 -6.33
CA TYR A 299 14.00 1.22 -7.09
C TYR A 299 15.38 1.87 -7.26
N ALA A 300 15.43 3.17 -7.61
CA ALA A 300 16.69 3.90 -7.74
C ALA A 300 17.48 3.96 -6.43
N MET A 301 16.80 4.29 -5.32
CA MET A 301 17.41 4.30 -3.98
C MET A 301 17.90 2.92 -3.55
N ARG A 302 17.16 1.86 -3.88
CA ARG A 302 17.57 0.48 -3.59
C ARG A 302 18.85 0.12 -4.34
N ASN A 303 18.95 0.49 -5.62
CA ASN A 303 20.15 0.25 -6.42
C ASN A 303 21.37 1.04 -5.90
N GLN A 304 21.18 2.31 -5.54
CA GLN A 304 22.24 3.11 -4.90
C GLN A 304 22.69 2.50 -3.57
N LYS A 305 21.75 2.00 -2.76
CA LYS A 305 22.07 1.30 -1.51
C LYS A 305 22.94 0.07 -1.77
N THR A 306 22.58 -0.77 -2.74
CA THR A 306 23.37 -1.97 -3.08
C THR A 306 24.75 -1.63 -3.63
N GLU A 307 24.87 -0.53 -4.39
CA GLU A 307 26.16 -0.07 -4.92
C GLU A 307 27.10 0.38 -3.78
N VAL A 308 26.57 1.12 -2.80
CA VAL A 308 27.30 1.51 -1.59
C VAL A 308 27.67 0.30 -0.73
N GLU A 309 26.77 -0.68 -0.57
CA GLU A 309 27.06 -1.94 0.15
C GLU A 309 28.23 -2.70 -0.52
N ILE A 310 28.25 -2.82 -1.85
CA ILE A 310 29.34 -3.46 -2.59
C ILE A 310 30.67 -2.69 -2.42
N LEU A 311 30.65 -1.35 -2.49
CA LEU A 311 31.86 -0.54 -2.30
C LEU A 311 32.41 -0.67 -0.88
N LEU A 312 31.55 -0.75 0.13
CA LEU A 312 31.97 -0.99 1.52
C LEU A 312 32.60 -2.37 1.68
N ASP A 313 32.02 -3.42 1.08
CA ASP A 313 32.60 -4.77 1.12
C ASP A 313 33.98 -4.82 0.44
N GLN A 314 34.15 -4.11 -0.68
CA GLN A 314 35.45 -3.99 -1.36
C GLN A 314 36.47 -3.27 -0.48
N LYS A 315 36.11 -2.13 0.12
CA LYS A 315 37.01 -1.39 1.02
C LYS A 315 37.35 -2.17 2.28
N THR A 316 36.40 -2.95 2.81
CA THR A 316 36.65 -3.83 3.95
C THR A 316 37.66 -4.93 3.59
N LYS A 317 37.58 -5.50 2.38
CA LYS A 317 38.57 -6.45 1.88
C LYS A 317 39.95 -5.81 1.70
N GLU A 318 40.03 -4.63 1.09
CA GLU A 318 41.29 -3.90 0.92
C GLU A 318 41.94 -3.55 2.27
N ILE A 319 41.14 -3.16 3.27
CA ILE A 319 41.63 -2.94 4.64
C ILE A 319 42.18 -4.24 5.24
N ALA A 320 41.48 -5.37 5.07
CA ALA A 320 41.97 -6.65 5.56
C ALA A 320 43.29 -7.07 4.89
N GLU A 321 43.42 -6.88 3.58
CA GLU A 321 44.67 -7.13 2.84
C GLU A 321 45.81 -6.23 3.35
N ASN A 322 45.56 -4.93 3.50
CA ASN A 322 46.53 -3.99 4.07
C ASN A 322 46.94 -4.37 5.50
N MET A 323 46.00 -4.85 6.32
CA MET A 323 46.29 -5.34 7.67
C MET A 323 47.25 -6.55 7.63
N THR A 324 47.02 -7.51 6.73
CA THR A 324 47.95 -8.65 6.59
C THR A 324 49.33 -8.22 6.12
N LEU A 325 49.43 -7.26 5.19
CA LEU A 325 50.72 -6.72 4.73
C LEU A 325 51.47 -6.00 5.85
N ILE A 326 50.76 -5.22 6.67
CA ILE A 326 51.35 -4.55 7.84
C ILE A 326 51.89 -5.59 8.82
N GLU A 327 51.16 -6.69 9.07
CA GLU A 327 51.63 -7.77 9.95
C GLU A 327 52.86 -8.49 9.39
N THR A 328 52.91 -8.77 8.08
CA THR A 328 54.09 -9.38 7.46
C THR A 328 55.31 -8.46 7.54
N LEU A 329 55.15 -7.17 7.20
CA LEU A 329 56.23 -6.18 7.28
C LEU A 329 56.72 -6.00 8.71
N LYS A 330 55.80 -5.99 9.69
CA LYS A 330 56.15 -5.95 11.11
C LYS A 330 56.98 -7.18 11.51
N GLY A 331 56.60 -8.36 11.05
CA GLY A 331 57.37 -9.60 11.27
C GLY A 331 58.75 -9.55 10.63
N GLU A 332 58.88 -9.01 9.42
CA GLU A 332 60.17 -8.83 8.74
C GLU A 332 61.07 -7.82 9.47
N ILE A 333 60.52 -6.71 9.94
CA ILE A 333 61.26 -5.72 10.74
C ILE A 333 61.76 -6.38 12.04
N GLN A 334 60.93 -7.16 12.72
CA GLN A 334 61.35 -7.90 13.93
C GLN A 334 62.46 -8.92 13.63
N LYS A 335 62.40 -9.63 12.49
CA LYS A 335 63.47 -10.54 12.07
C LYS A 335 64.77 -9.80 11.78
N LYS A 336 64.71 -8.68 11.05
CA LYS A 336 65.89 -7.86 10.73
C LYS A 336 66.53 -7.27 11.99
N THR A 337 65.75 -6.76 12.93
CA THR A 337 66.30 -6.23 14.19
C THR A 337 66.94 -7.31 15.06
N LEU A 338 66.39 -8.53 15.07
CA LEU A 338 67.04 -9.68 15.73
C LEU A 338 68.38 -10.05 15.06
N SER A 339 68.40 -10.19 13.74
CA SER A 339 69.61 -10.49 12.97
C SER A 339 70.69 -9.41 13.12
N GLU A 340 70.29 -8.14 13.14
CA GLU A 340 71.21 -7.01 13.38
C GLU A 340 71.79 -7.05 14.80
N LYS A 341 70.98 -7.39 15.81
CA LYS A 341 71.45 -7.57 17.19
C LYS A 341 72.44 -8.73 17.32
N GLU A 342 72.22 -9.85 16.63
CA GLU A 342 73.17 -10.97 16.56
C GLU A 342 74.48 -10.55 15.89
N SER A 343 74.39 -9.81 14.78
CA SER A 343 75.55 -9.28 14.05
C SER A 343 76.33 -8.26 14.88
N LEU A 344 75.66 -7.45 15.71
CA LEU A 344 76.28 -6.53 16.65
C LEU A 344 77.06 -7.27 17.74
N LYS A 345 76.48 -8.31 18.33
CA LYS A 345 77.20 -9.16 19.30
C LYS A 345 78.44 -9.81 18.69
N GLY A 346 78.34 -10.28 17.46
CA GLY A 346 79.49 -10.77 16.70
C GLY A 346 80.57 -9.69 16.56
N ARG A 347 80.20 -8.48 16.13
CA ARG A 347 81.13 -7.34 16.05
C ARG A 347 81.76 -6.97 17.39
N GLU A 348 80.99 -6.96 18.48
CA GLU A 348 81.51 -6.73 19.84
C GLU A 348 82.53 -7.79 20.24
N SER A 349 82.28 -9.07 19.93
CA SER A 349 83.25 -10.14 20.20
C SER A 349 84.54 -10.00 19.39
N TYR A 350 84.45 -9.63 18.11
CA TYR A 350 85.62 -9.37 17.28
C TYR A 350 86.39 -8.14 17.76
N ALA A 351 85.71 -7.06 18.16
CA ALA A 351 86.35 -5.87 18.69
C ALA A 351 87.10 -6.16 20.01
N MET A 352 86.56 -7.04 20.85
CA MET A 352 87.23 -7.47 22.09
C MET A 352 88.50 -8.28 21.78
N GLN A 353 88.43 -9.21 20.81
CA GLN A 353 89.59 -9.96 20.34
C GLN A 353 90.65 -9.03 19.70
N GLU A 354 90.22 -8.02 18.96
CA GLU A 354 91.10 -7.02 18.36
C GLU A 354 91.83 -6.19 19.44
N ALA A 355 91.12 -5.77 20.49
CA ALA A 355 91.72 -5.06 21.63
C ALA A 355 92.75 -5.93 22.39
N ASP A 356 92.45 -7.21 22.62
CA ASP A 356 93.38 -8.14 23.25
C ASP A 356 94.64 -8.34 22.38
N LEU A 357 94.48 -8.50 21.07
CA LEU A 357 95.59 -8.59 20.13
C LEU A 357 96.43 -7.31 20.12
N GLU A 358 95.80 -6.14 20.17
CA GLU A 358 96.51 -4.86 20.22
C GLU A 358 97.31 -4.70 21.52
N GLN A 359 96.76 -5.14 22.66
CA GLN A 359 97.49 -5.18 23.93
C GLN A 359 98.71 -6.12 23.86
N VAL A 360 98.56 -7.30 23.25
CA VAL A 360 99.68 -8.22 23.01
C VAL A 360 100.73 -7.57 22.11
N MET A 361 100.33 -6.91 21.01
CA MET A 361 101.26 -6.19 20.14
C MET A 361 102.01 -5.08 20.89
N GLN A 362 101.34 -4.31 21.75
CA GLN A 362 101.99 -3.28 22.57
C GLN A 362 103.00 -3.91 23.54
N SER A 363 102.67 -5.02 24.20
CA SER A 363 103.62 -5.76 25.05
C SER A 363 104.84 -6.23 24.26
N LEU A 364 104.61 -6.83 23.09
CA LEU A 364 105.68 -7.35 22.23
C LEU A 364 106.58 -6.22 21.70
N CYS A 365 106.01 -5.06 21.37
CA CYS A 365 106.76 -3.87 20.97
C CYS A 365 107.64 -3.35 22.11
N ASN A 366 107.10 -3.30 23.34
CA ASN A 366 107.87 -2.93 24.53
C ASN A 366 109.02 -3.91 24.79
N ASP A 367 108.78 -5.21 24.68
CA ASP A 367 109.82 -6.23 24.88
C ASP A 367 110.86 -6.20 23.76
N LYS A 368 110.44 -5.97 22.51
CA LYS A 368 111.34 -5.70 21.37
C LYS A 368 112.23 -4.49 21.66
N ASN A 369 111.68 -3.37 22.13
CA ASN A 369 112.46 -2.16 22.44
C ASN A 369 113.51 -2.43 23.53
N LYS A 370 113.15 -3.19 24.59
CA LYS A 370 114.11 -3.60 25.63
C LYS A 370 115.23 -4.47 25.06
N LEU A 371 114.89 -5.47 24.23
CA LEU A 371 115.87 -6.32 23.54
C LEU A 371 116.79 -5.52 22.63
N GLU A 372 116.25 -4.58 21.84
CA GLU A 372 117.04 -3.69 21.00
C GLU A 372 118.00 -2.81 21.82
N GLU A 373 117.60 -2.38 23.01
CA GLU A 373 118.47 -1.62 23.92
C GLU A 373 119.61 -2.46 24.50
N VAL A 374 119.34 -3.71 24.90
CA VAL A 374 120.38 -4.67 25.33
C VAL A 374 121.36 -4.97 24.19
N VAL A 375 120.86 -5.18 22.97
CA VAL A 375 121.72 -5.37 21.79
C VAL A 375 122.56 -4.12 21.53
N ARG A 376 121.97 -2.92 21.67
CA ARG A 376 122.69 -1.65 21.50
C ARG A 376 123.79 -1.48 22.53
N SER A 377 123.55 -1.81 23.80
CA SER A 377 124.56 -1.72 24.87
C SER A 377 125.68 -2.76 24.70
N GLN A 378 125.33 -4.01 24.36
CA GLN A 378 126.32 -5.05 24.07
C GLN A 378 127.19 -4.68 22.85
N ASN A 379 126.60 -4.10 21.81
CA ASN A 379 127.38 -3.61 20.67
C ASN A 379 128.34 -2.48 21.06
N GLN A 380 127.92 -1.56 21.94
CA GLN A 380 128.83 -0.53 22.49
C GLN A 380 129.98 -1.15 23.28
N GLU A 381 129.69 -2.14 24.13
CA GLU A 381 130.71 -2.90 24.88
C GLU A 381 131.67 -3.63 23.93
N ILE A 382 131.16 -4.30 22.89
CA ILE A 382 131.98 -4.95 21.86
C ILE A 382 132.88 -3.93 21.14
N CYS A 383 132.40 -2.73 20.84
CA CYS A 383 133.23 -1.67 20.25
C CYS A 383 134.34 -1.24 21.21
N GLN A 384 134.04 -1.04 22.50
CA GLN A 384 135.05 -0.70 23.51
C GLN A 384 136.10 -1.80 23.65
N LEU A 385 135.67 -3.07 23.72
CA LEU A 385 136.56 -4.23 23.78
C LEU A 385 137.39 -4.37 22.50
N ARG A 386 136.83 -4.05 21.33
CA ARG A 386 137.58 -4.02 20.06
C ARG A 386 138.65 -2.93 20.10
N GLU A 387 138.33 -1.72 20.55
CA GLU A 387 139.30 -0.65 20.71
C GLU A 387 140.40 -1.00 21.73
N GLU A 388 140.04 -1.66 22.84
CA GLU A 388 141.01 -2.21 23.78
C GLU A 388 141.89 -3.28 23.14
N ASN A 389 141.30 -4.20 22.39
CA ASN A 389 142.03 -5.24 21.70
C ASN A 389 142.95 -4.67 20.62
N ASP A 390 142.54 -3.64 19.88
CA ASP A 390 143.39 -2.93 18.92
C ASP A 390 144.55 -2.21 19.63
N ARG A 391 144.31 -1.63 20.83
CA ARG A 391 145.38 -1.08 21.69
C ARG A 391 146.33 -2.16 22.18
N TYR A 392 145.81 -3.31 22.60
CA TYR A 392 146.65 -4.45 23.01
C TYR A 392 147.41 -5.03 21.82
N GLN A 393 146.81 -5.12 20.64
CA GLN A 393 147.49 -5.56 19.42
C GLN A 393 148.56 -4.57 18.99
N ALA A 394 148.34 -3.26 19.10
CA ALA A 394 149.38 -2.26 18.90
C ALA A 394 150.51 -2.39 19.93
N ARG A 395 150.18 -2.66 21.20
CA ARG A 395 151.15 -2.94 22.26
C ARG A 395 151.92 -4.23 22.03
N VAL A 396 151.26 -5.27 21.51
CA VAL A 396 151.88 -6.53 21.11
C VAL A 396 152.79 -6.29 19.91
N PHE A 397 152.37 -5.50 18.91
CA PHE A 397 153.24 -5.08 17.80
C PHE A 397 154.45 -4.28 18.29
N GLU A 398 154.30 -3.37 19.27
CA GLU A 398 155.45 -2.69 19.91
C GLU A 398 156.36 -3.69 20.64
N LEU A 399 155.79 -4.65 21.37
CA LEU A 399 156.56 -5.69 22.06
C LEU A 399 157.21 -6.67 21.10
N GLU A 400 156.57 -7.01 19.98
CA GLU A 400 157.09 -7.83 18.89
C GLU A 400 158.17 -7.08 18.10
N ASP A 401 158.07 -5.76 17.92
CA ASP A 401 159.12 -4.89 17.36
C ASP A 401 160.34 -4.84 18.31
N ILE A 402 160.11 -4.80 19.63
CA ILE A 402 161.18 -4.93 20.65
C ILE A 402 161.78 -6.34 20.68
N LEU A 403 160.99 -7.40 20.49
CA LEU A 403 161.43 -8.80 20.50
C LEU A 403 162.04 -9.25 19.15
N SER A 404 161.86 -8.50 18.07
CA SER A 404 162.45 -8.79 16.76
C SER A 404 163.88 -8.24 16.59
N ASP A 405 164.40 -7.49 17.58
CA ASP A 405 165.82 -7.03 17.66
C ASP A 405 166.61 -7.73 18.81
N GLY A 406 166.09 -8.82 19.36
CA GLY A 406 166.77 -9.60 20.41
C GLY A 406 166.22 -11.02 20.54
N GLY A 407 166.93 -11.97 19.92
CA GLY A 407 166.48 -13.34 19.70
C GLY A 407 166.46 -14.33 20.89
N ASP A 408 165.88 -15.49 20.53
CA ASP A 408 166.13 -16.89 20.94
C ASP A 408 165.65 -17.47 22.31
N GLU A 409 164.56 -18.28 22.21
CA GLU A 409 164.23 -19.60 22.83
C GLU A 409 164.23 -19.83 24.38
N PRO A 410 163.71 -20.97 24.92
CA PRO A 410 162.43 -21.72 24.78
C PRO A 410 161.84 -22.10 26.18
N PHE A 411 160.76 -22.93 26.34
CA PHE A 411 160.60 -24.01 27.38
C PHE A 411 159.21 -24.72 27.42
N THR A 412 159.20 -25.96 27.95
CA THR A 412 158.23 -27.09 27.82
C THR A 412 157.62 -27.59 29.16
N PHE A 413 156.52 -28.40 29.17
CA PHE A 413 156.22 -29.64 30.00
C PHE A 413 154.72 -30.12 29.81
N HIS A 414 154.38 -31.33 29.25
CA HIS A 414 154.02 -32.68 29.82
C HIS A 414 152.96 -32.71 30.98
N LYS A 415 151.93 -33.59 31.12
CA LYS A 415 151.78 -35.08 30.94
C LYS A 415 150.31 -35.58 31.20
N LYS A 416 149.89 -36.71 30.60
CA LYS A 416 148.70 -37.61 30.90
C LYS A 416 148.98 -38.55 32.13
N PRO A 417 148.19 -39.59 32.60
CA PRO A 417 147.05 -40.39 32.00
C PRO A 417 145.95 -41.08 32.92
N ASP A 418 144.85 -41.54 32.26
CA ASP A 418 144.00 -42.78 32.23
C ASP A 418 143.40 -43.65 33.39
N HIS A 419 142.06 -43.87 33.26
CA HIS A 419 141.11 -45.02 33.34
C HIS A 419 140.90 -45.97 34.56
N LYS A 420 139.60 -46.14 34.97
CA LYS A 420 138.89 -47.42 35.28
C LYS A 420 137.34 -47.31 35.14
N GLU A 421 136.73 -48.17 34.32
CA GLU A 421 135.28 -48.50 34.21
C GLU A 421 134.96 -49.83 34.94
N ASN A 422 133.68 -50.03 35.36
CA ASN A 422 132.91 -51.31 35.38
C ASN A 422 131.91 -51.56 36.54
N GLU A 423 131.03 -50.62 36.88
CA GLU A 423 129.81 -50.98 37.65
C GLU A 423 128.58 -50.12 37.30
N ALA A 424 128.80 -48.88 36.85
CA ALA A 424 127.76 -47.96 36.37
C ALA A 424 127.17 -48.35 34.99
N SER A 425 127.94 -48.99 34.10
CA SER A 425 127.45 -49.38 32.75
C SER A 425 126.44 -50.53 32.77
N SER A 426 126.51 -51.43 33.75
CA SER A 426 125.58 -52.57 33.84
C SER A 426 124.22 -52.17 34.44
N GLN A 427 124.17 -51.13 35.28
CA GLN A 427 122.90 -50.57 35.78
C GLN A 427 122.20 -49.69 34.73
N LEU A 428 122.96 -49.01 33.87
CA LEU A 428 122.42 -48.21 32.76
C LEU A 428 121.70 -49.09 31.70
N MET A 429 122.22 -50.30 31.43
CA MET A 429 121.64 -51.20 30.43
C MET A 429 120.30 -51.83 30.87
N ILE A 430 120.14 -52.14 32.17
CA ILE A 430 118.90 -52.72 32.71
C ILE A 430 117.78 -51.67 32.81
N ALA A 431 118.12 -50.42 33.16
CA ALA A 431 117.16 -49.31 33.19
C ALA A 431 116.65 -48.95 31.78
N LEU A 432 117.55 -48.88 30.79
CA LEU A 432 117.16 -48.61 29.40
C LEU A 432 116.35 -49.76 28.79
N GLN A 433 116.62 -51.02 29.14
CA GLN A 433 115.85 -52.16 28.62
C GLN A 433 114.40 -52.21 29.18
N ALA A 434 114.19 -51.82 30.44
CA ALA A 434 112.86 -51.73 31.03
C ALA A 434 112.03 -50.58 30.42
N GLU A 435 112.67 -49.45 30.12
CA GLU A 435 112.05 -48.31 29.46
C GLU A 435 111.68 -48.63 28.00
N VAL A 436 112.56 -49.34 27.28
CA VAL A 436 112.28 -49.85 25.92
C VAL A 436 111.08 -50.80 25.91
N ASN A 437 110.99 -51.75 26.84
CA ASN A 437 109.87 -52.69 26.91
C ASN A 437 108.54 -51.98 27.27
N SER A 438 108.58 -50.94 28.10
CA SER A 438 107.41 -50.10 28.41
C SER A 438 106.95 -49.30 27.18
N MET A 439 107.89 -48.73 26.43
CA MET A 439 107.60 -47.99 25.20
C MET A 439 107.07 -48.90 24.09
N GLU A 440 107.55 -50.13 23.96
CA GLU A 440 107.01 -51.11 23.02
C GLU A 440 105.55 -51.45 23.31
N GLN A 441 105.17 -51.58 24.59
CA GLN A 441 103.79 -51.83 25.00
C GLN A 441 102.87 -50.63 24.71
N GLU A 442 103.36 -49.41 24.92
CA GLU A 442 102.64 -48.19 24.55
C GLU A 442 102.48 -48.04 23.04
N LEU A 443 103.49 -48.41 22.23
CA LEU A 443 103.40 -48.42 20.78
C LEU A 443 102.35 -49.41 20.26
N VAL A 444 102.25 -50.60 20.86
CA VAL A 444 101.20 -51.58 20.52
C VAL A 444 99.80 -51.05 20.91
N SER A 445 99.68 -50.41 22.07
CA SER A 445 98.44 -49.75 22.51
C SER A 445 98.02 -48.60 21.58
N LEU A 446 98.97 -47.73 21.21
CA LEU A 446 98.74 -46.64 20.27
C LEU A 446 98.40 -47.13 18.87
N ARG A 447 99.08 -48.17 18.37
CA ARG A 447 98.70 -48.82 17.11
C ARG A 447 97.27 -49.36 17.14
N SER A 448 96.86 -49.98 18.25
CA SER A 448 95.47 -50.45 18.40
C SER A 448 94.46 -49.29 18.40
N LYS A 449 94.77 -48.18 19.09
CA LYS A 449 93.94 -46.96 19.10
C LYS A 449 93.89 -46.30 17.72
N ASN A 450 95.01 -46.29 16.99
CA ASN A 450 95.09 -45.73 15.65
C ASN A 450 94.22 -46.53 14.66
N ASN A 451 94.29 -47.87 14.70
CA ASN A 451 93.42 -48.73 13.90
C ASN A 451 91.93 -48.51 14.23
N ASN A 452 91.59 -48.30 15.51
CA ASN A 452 90.21 -48.02 15.93
C ASN A 452 89.71 -46.65 15.45
N LEU A 453 90.56 -45.62 15.48
CA LEU A 453 90.23 -44.29 14.96
C LEU A 453 90.10 -44.30 13.44
N GLU A 454 90.97 -45.03 12.74
CA GLU A 454 90.92 -45.20 11.29
C GLU A 454 89.63 -45.90 10.86
N MET A 455 89.22 -46.97 11.58
CA MET A 455 87.91 -47.59 11.38
C MET A 455 86.73 -46.63 11.69
N CYS A 456 86.88 -45.73 12.66
CA CYS A 456 85.86 -44.74 13.01
C CYS A 456 85.74 -43.65 11.92
N ILE A 457 86.87 -43.20 11.37
CA ILE A 457 86.93 -42.25 10.25
C ILE A 457 86.29 -42.86 9.01
N GLU A 458 86.58 -44.12 8.67
CA GLU A 458 85.96 -44.78 7.52
C GLU A 458 84.45 -44.98 7.72
N ARG A 459 83.99 -45.26 8.94
CA ARG A 459 82.55 -45.31 9.26
C ARG A 459 81.87 -43.96 9.11
N LEU A 460 82.47 -42.89 9.62
CA LEU A 460 81.94 -41.53 9.49
C LEU A 460 81.97 -41.04 8.03
N LYS A 461 83.00 -41.40 7.25
CA LYS A 461 83.04 -41.15 5.81
C LYS A 461 81.90 -41.86 5.09
N HIS A 462 81.67 -43.13 5.40
CA HIS A 462 80.58 -43.90 4.80
C HIS A 462 79.21 -43.34 5.17
N GLU A 463 79.01 -42.93 6.43
CA GLU A 463 77.76 -42.32 6.91
C GLU A 463 77.53 -40.92 6.31
N SER A 464 78.58 -40.10 6.23
CA SER A 464 78.55 -38.81 5.55
C SER A 464 78.23 -38.95 4.06
N SER A 465 78.87 -39.91 3.36
CA SER A 465 78.57 -40.27 1.98
C SER A 465 77.11 -40.69 1.78
N LYS A 466 76.59 -41.52 2.69
CA LYS A 466 75.18 -41.96 2.63
C LYS A 466 74.22 -40.78 2.83
N ASN A 467 74.47 -39.93 3.81
CA ASN A 467 73.67 -38.72 4.05
C ASN A 467 73.74 -37.74 2.88
N GLN A 468 74.92 -37.58 2.27
CA GLN A 468 75.10 -36.76 1.07
C GLN A 468 74.27 -37.29 -0.10
N THR A 469 74.34 -38.59 -0.40
CA THR A 469 73.52 -39.18 -1.48
C THR A 469 72.02 -39.09 -1.20
N GLN A 470 71.59 -39.20 0.06
CA GLN A 470 70.19 -39.01 0.44
C GLN A 470 69.73 -37.57 0.24
N LEU A 471 70.54 -36.58 0.60
CA LEU A 471 70.25 -35.17 0.40
C LEU A 471 70.22 -34.82 -1.10
N GLU A 472 71.18 -35.32 -1.88
CA GLU A 472 71.22 -35.15 -3.34
C GLU A 472 69.97 -35.74 -4.01
N ASN A 473 69.48 -36.89 -3.54
CA ASN A 473 68.23 -37.48 -4.03
C ASN A 473 67.00 -36.63 -3.68
N GLN A 474 66.92 -36.09 -2.45
CA GLN A 474 65.84 -35.17 -2.06
C GLN A 474 65.86 -33.88 -2.89
N VAL A 475 67.05 -33.32 -3.14
CA VAL A 475 67.20 -32.12 -3.99
C VAL A 475 66.77 -32.43 -5.42
N ARG A 476 67.14 -33.59 -5.97
CA ARG A 476 66.71 -34.01 -7.32
C ARG A 476 65.19 -34.17 -7.41
N GLU A 477 64.55 -34.73 -6.39
CA GLU A 477 63.09 -34.91 -6.33
C GLU A 477 62.35 -33.58 -6.22
N LEU A 478 62.78 -32.69 -5.33
CA LEU A 478 62.23 -31.33 -5.24
C LEU A 478 62.43 -30.55 -6.54
N THR A 479 63.57 -30.69 -7.18
CA THR A 479 63.85 -30.07 -8.49
C THR A 479 62.90 -30.60 -9.57
N SER A 480 62.62 -31.91 -9.58
CA SER A 480 61.64 -32.51 -10.48
C SER A 480 60.22 -31.98 -10.22
N GLN A 481 59.82 -31.87 -8.94
CA GLN A 481 58.50 -31.33 -8.57
C GLN A 481 58.34 -29.86 -8.97
N VAL A 482 59.38 -29.04 -8.79
CA VAL A 482 59.37 -27.63 -9.23
C VAL A 482 59.26 -27.54 -10.75
N ALA A 483 60.00 -28.35 -11.49
CA ALA A 483 59.94 -28.39 -12.95
C ALA A 483 58.55 -28.84 -13.45
N GLU A 484 57.91 -29.81 -12.79
CA GLU A 484 56.54 -30.24 -13.09
C GLU A 484 55.52 -29.13 -12.81
N GLN A 485 55.63 -28.46 -11.66
CA GLN A 485 54.78 -27.30 -11.34
C GLN A 485 54.96 -26.17 -12.36
N GLN A 486 56.19 -25.87 -12.79
CA GLN A 486 56.44 -24.91 -13.85
C GLN A 486 55.80 -25.30 -15.19
N ARG A 487 55.83 -26.58 -15.59
CA ARG A 487 55.11 -27.04 -16.79
C ARG A 487 53.61 -26.84 -16.66
N THR A 488 53.00 -27.22 -15.53
CA THR A 488 51.55 -27.03 -15.33
C THR A 488 51.14 -25.56 -15.35
N LEU A 489 52.00 -24.65 -14.85
CA LEU A 489 51.77 -23.21 -14.92
C LEU A 489 51.89 -22.68 -16.35
N GLN A 490 52.89 -23.13 -17.12
CA GLN A 490 53.03 -22.78 -18.53
C GLN A 490 51.84 -23.28 -19.36
N GLU A 491 51.38 -24.51 -19.16
CA GLU A 491 50.18 -25.05 -19.81
C GLU A 491 48.93 -24.22 -19.48
N ARG A 492 48.76 -23.82 -18.22
CA ARG A 492 47.67 -22.90 -17.82
C ARG A 492 47.79 -21.53 -18.49
N GLU A 493 49.00 -21.00 -18.61
CA GLU A 493 49.25 -19.74 -19.30
C GLU A 493 48.94 -19.82 -20.79
N GLU A 494 49.28 -20.93 -21.45
CA GLU A 494 48.91 -21.18 -22.85
C GLU A 494 47.40 -21.33 -23.05
N VAL A 495 46.70 -22.00 -22.11
CA VAL A 495 45.23 -22.07 -22.13
C VAL A 495 44.61 -20.68 -21.97
N ILE A 496 45.15 -19.85 -21.07
CA ILE A 496 44.71 -18.47 -20.91
C ILE A 496 44.96 -17.68 -22.20
N LYS A 497 46.14 -17.81 -22.82
CA LYS A 497 46.44 -17.17 -24.11
C LYS A 497 45.44 -17.59 -25.19
N LYS A 498 45.15 -18.89 -25.35
CA LYS A 498 44.12 -19.39 -26.27
C LYS A 498 42.74 -18.82 -25.98
N LEU A 499 42.29 -18.80 -24.72
CA LEU A 499 41.01 -18.19 -24.34
C LEU A 499 40.98 -16.67 -24.58
N THR A 500 42.12 -15.98 -24.44
CA THR A 500 42.21 -14.54 -24.77
C THR A 500 42.18 -14.30 -26.28
N GLU A 501 42.75 -15.20 -27.08
CA GLU A 501 42.70 -15.17 -28.54
C GLU A 501 41.31 -15.52 -29.05
N GLU A 502 40.63 -16.51 -28.47
CA GLU A 502 39.22 -16.83 -28.75
C GLU A 502 38.29 -15.67 -28.36
N ARG A 503 38.55 -14.98 -27.24
CA ARG A 503 37.84 -13.73 -26.88
C ARG A 503 38.08 -12.59 -27.87
N LYS A 504 39.24 -12.55 -28.54
CA LYS A 504 39.54 -11.57 -29.60
C LYS A 504 38.95 -11.99 -30.94
N ALA A 505 38.86 -13.28 -31.24
CA ALA A 505 38.29 -13.84 -32.46
C ALA A 505 36.75 -13.69 -32.53
N VAL A 506 36.08 -13.51 -31.38
CA VAL A 506 34.64 -13.22 -31.32
C VAL A 506 34.40 -11.71 -31.15
N LYS A 507 34.50 -10.94 -32.24
CA LYS A 507 33.70 -9.72 -32.52
C LYS A 507 33.83 -9.29 -34.01
N PRO A 508 32.81 -8.60 -34.56
CA PRO A 508 32.43 -8.70 -35.97
C PRO A 508 33.31 -7.89 -36.93
N GLN A 509 33.31 -8.37 -38.18
CA GLN A 509 33.60 -7.69 -39.45
C GLN A 509 33.86 -6.17 -39.38
N SER A 510 35.06 -5.75 -39.79
CA SER A 510 35.27 -4.85 -40.95
C SER A 510 36.77 -4.58 -41.19
N THR A 511 37.28 -5.21 -42.25
CA THR A 511 38.18 -4.69 -43.31
C THR A 511 39.32 -3.70 -43.03
N ASP A 512 40.49 -4.14 -43.53
CA ASP A 512 41.54 -3.42 -44.28
C ASP A 512 42.78 -2.84 -43.58
N ALA A 513 43.89 -3.56 -43.81
CA ALA A 513 45.22 -3.13 -44.33
C ALA A 513 46.02 -2.06 -43.55
N CYS A 514 47.36 -2.04 -43.47
CA CYS A 514 48.48 -2.95 -43.76
C CYS A 514 49.75 -2.28 -43.13
N SER A 515 50.69 -3.09 -42.63
CA SER A 515 52.15 -2.89 -42.50
C SER A 515 52.80 -1.63 -41.86
N THR A 516 53.39 -1.84 -40.65
CA THR A 516 54.79 -1.60 -40.16
C THR A 516 55.64 -0.37 -40.61
N PRO A 517 56.76 -0.02 -39.91
CA PRO A 517 57.10 0.09 -38.47
C PRO A 517 57.69 1.48 -38.09
N ARG A 518 58.01 1.64 -36.78
CA ARG A 518 59.12 2.46 -36.21
C ARG A 518 58.72 3.73 -35.45
N GLY A 519 58.97 3.65 -34.13
CA GLY A 519 59.53 4.71 -33.30
C GLY A 519 58.73 6.00 -33.12
N GLN A 520 58.01 6.12 -32.01
CA GLN A 520 57.98 7.34 -31.18
C GLN A 520 57.21 7.08 -29.89
N SER A 521 57.84 7.39 -28.76
CA SER A 521 57.21 7.60 -27.47
C SER A 521 56.17 8.74 -27.58
N PHE A 522 54.88 8.47 -27.36
CA PHE A 522 53.88 9.53 -27.19
C PHE A 522 52.65 9.09 -26.36
N ASP A 523 52.64 9.52 -25.09
CA ASP A 523 51.51 10.03 -24.29
C ASP A 523 50.06 9.59 -24.60
N SER A 524 49.79 8.28 -24.73
CA SER A 524 48.42 7.80 -24.92
C SER A 524 47.60 7.78 -23.61
N SER A 525 48.27 7.68 -22.46
CA SER A 525 47.62 7.64 -21.14
C SER A 525 47.21 9.02 -20.63
N SER A 526 47.92 10.09 -21.00
CA SER A 526 47.64 11.47 -20.58
C SER A 526 46.34 12.01 -21.19
N LEU A 527 46.14 11.83 -22.50
CA LEU A 527 44.94 12.27 -23.22
C LEU A 527 43.67 11.51 -22.79
N ASN A 528 43.81 10.23 -22.43
CA ASN A 528 42.67 9.41 -21.99
C ASN A 528 42.22 9.80 -20.57
N ASN A 529 43.17 10.11 -19.68
CA ASN A 529 42.88 10.66 -18.36
C ASN A 529 42.24 12.06 -18.44
N GLN A 530 42.68 12.94 -19.34
CA GLN A 530 42.02 14.24 -19.55
C GLN A 530 40.58 14.10 -20.07
N LYS A 531 40.31 13.16 -20.98
CA LYS A 531 38.93 12.89 -21.45
C LYS A 531 38.05 12.32 -20.34
N LEU A 532 38.60 11.48 -19.49
CA LEU A 532 37.89 10.94 -18.33
C LEU A 532 37.59 12.04 -17.30
N ASN A 533 38.58 12.87 -16.96
CA ASN A 533 38.39 14.02 -16.07
C ASN A 533 37.32 14.97 -16.60
N ARG A 534 37.35 15.37 -17.88
CA ARG A 534 36.31 16.23 -18.46
C ARG A 534 34.91 15.65 -18.33
N LYS A 535 34.75 14.33 -18.49
CA LYS A 535 33.44 13.67 -18.31
C LYS A 535 33.00 13.64 -16.85
N VAL A 536 33.94 13.44 -15.91
CA VAL A 536 33.68 13.49 -14.48
C VAL A 536 33.28 14.91 -14.07
N GLU A 537 33.95 15.92 -14.59
CA GLU A 537 33.70 17.34 -14.32
C GLU A 537 32.37 17.80 -14.93
N GLU A 538 32.02 17.35 -16.14
CA GLU A 538 30.68 17.56 -16.73
C GLU A 538 29.57 16.85 -15.95
N LEU A 539 29.84 15.68 -15.37
CA LEU A 539 28.88 14.98 -14.51
C LEU A 539 28.71 15.71 -13.18
N ALA A 540 29.81 16.12 -12.55
CA ALA A 540 29.81 16.91 -11.33
C ALA A 540 29.03 18.22 -11.51
N GLY A 541 29.34 18.99 -12.57
CA GLY A 541 28.63 20.24 -12.87
C GLY A 541 27.15 20.04 -13.16
N ARG A 542 26.75 18.93 -13.80
CA ARG A 542 25.32 18.58 -14.00
C ARG A 542 24.62 18.23 -12.70
N PHE A 543 25.30 17.58 -11.76
CA PHE A 543 24.76 17.27 -10.44
C PHE A 543 24.62 18.54 -9.59
N GLU A 544 25.65 19.39 -9.55
CA GLU A 544 25.61 20.68 -8.86
C GLU A 544 24.49 21.56 -9.39
N MET A 545 24.38 21.73 -10.71
CA MET A 545 23.31 22.52 -11.31
C MET A 545 21.92 21.94 -11.03
N LYS A 546 21.76 20.61 -10.95
CA LYS A 546 20.49 19.99 -10.52
C LYS A 546 20.17 20.28 -9.06
N MET A 547 21.16 20.23 -8.16
CA MET A 547 20.97 20.54 -6.74
C MET A 547 20.64 22.01 -6.54
N GLU A 548 21.36 22.92 -7.18
CA GLU A 548 21.08 24.36 -7.14
C GLU A 548 19.69 24.69 -7.68
N ASN A 549 19.28 24.06 -8.79
CA ASN A 549 17.92 24.19 -9.30
C ASN A 549 16.88 23.69 -8.30
N HIS A 550 17.14 22.58 -7.62
CA HIS A 550 16.22 22.05 -6.62
C HIS A 550 16.12 22.96 -5.39
N ILE A 551 17.26 23.48 -4.91
CA ILE A 551 17.35 24.43 -3.81
C ILE A 551 16.58 25.71 -4.17
N ARG A 552 16.84 26.30 -5.35
CA ARG A 552 16.15 27.50 -5.84
C ARG A 552 14.63 27.29 -5.95
N LEU A 553 14.20 26.13 -6.45
CA LEU A 553 12.78 25.81 -6.56
C LEU A 553 12.13 25.62 -5.18
N LEU A 554 12.84 25.03 -4.22
CA LEU A 554 12.38 24.90 -2.84
C LEU A 554 12.26 26.28 -2.18
N TYR A 555 13.25 27.16 -2.34
CA TYR A 555 13.18 28.54 -1.84
C TYR A 555 11.99 29.30 -2.42
N GLN A 556 11.75 29.22 -3.74
CA GLN A 556 10.57 29.83 -4.35
C GLN A 556 9.26 29.24 -3.81
N ARG A 557 9.17 27.92 -3.63
CA ARG A 557 7.97 27.30 -3.05
C ARG A 557 7.71 27.75 -1.61
N ILE A 558 8.77 27.88 -0.81
CA ILE A 558 8.66 28.37 0.57
C ILE A 558 8.11 29.79 0.56
N LEU A 559 8.69 30.69 -0.23
CA LEU A 559 8.22 32.09 -0.33
C LEU A 559 6.76 32.19 -0.79
N VAL A 560 6.38 31.42 -1.81
CA VAL A 560 4.98 31.39 -2.28
C VAL A 560 4.04 30.84 -1.20
N SER A 561 4.44 29.78 -0.49
CA SER A 561 3.63 29.21 0.58
C SER A 561 3.48 30.17 1.76
N GLU A 562 4.55 30.87 2.15
CA GLU A 562 4.52 31.90 3.18
C GLU A 562 3.60 33.06 2.81
N GLN A 563 3.69 33.55 1.56
CA GLN A 563 2.80 34.58 1.04
C GLN A 563 1.34 34.14 1.07
N MET A 564 1.04 32.93 0.58
CA MET A 564 -0.32 32.36 0.62
C MET A 564 -0.85 32.25 2.06
N HIS A 565 0.00 31.86 3.02
CA HIS A 565 -0.38 31.80 4.43
C HIS A 565 -0.64 33.19 5.03
N LEU A 566 0.15 34.20 4.68
CA LEU A 566 -0.06 35.58 5.10
C LEU A 566 -1.38 36.13 4.54
N GLU A 567 -1.64 35.95 3.24
CA GLU A 567 -2.88 36.37 2.59
C GLU A 567 -4.10 35.67 3.18
N THR A 568 -4.01 34.36 3.45
CA THR A 568 -5.09 33.60 4.11
C THR A 568 -5.35 34.12 5.52
N LYS A 569 -4.29 34.37 6.30
CA LYS A 569 -4.39 34.89 7.67
C LYS A 569 -4.99 36.30 7.69
N GLU A 570 -4.60 37.16 6.74
CA GLU A 570 -5.14 38.50 6.60
C GLU A 570 -6.60 38.47 6.11
N GLY A 571 -6.93 37.59 5.16
CA GLY A 571 -8.29 37.37 4.69
C GLY A 571 -9.23 36.92 5.81
N TYR A 572 -8.79 35.98 6.65
CA TYR A 572 -9.54 35.55 7.82
C TYR A 572 -9.75 36.69 8.83
N ARG A 573 -8.72 37.51 9.07
CA ARG A 573 -8.83 38.68 9.95
C ARG A 573 -9.87 39.67 9.43
N LYS A 574 -9.78 40.05 8.15
CA LYS A 574 -10.75 40.95 7.50
C LYS A 574 -12.17 40.39 7.54
N PHE A 575 -12.35 39.08 7.32
CA PHE A 575 -13.64 38.43 7.42
C PHE A 575 -14.19 38.49 8.85
N LYS A 576 -13.37 38.17 9.85
CA LYS A 576 -13.75 38.25 11.26
C LYS A 576 -14.17 39.68 11.65
N ASP A 577 -13.41 40.68 11.23
CA ASP A 577 -13.71 42.09 11.53
C ASP A 577 -15.04 42.54 10.91
N ARG A 578 -15.34 42.10 9.67
CA ARG A 578 -16.65 42.36 9.03
C ARG A 578 -17.80 41.73 9.81
N VAL A 579 -17.69 40.46 10.19
CA VAL A 579 -18.74 39.77 10.97
C VAL A 579 -18.97 40.47 12.31
N VAL A 580 -17.90 40.93 12.98
CA VAL A 580 -18.01 41.69 14.23
C VAL A 580 -18.71 43.04 14.00
N GLN A 581 -18.38 43.76 12.93
CA GLN A 581 -19.04 45.02 12.57
C GLN A 581 -20.52 44.83 12.22
N GLU A 582 -20.85 43.83 11.41
CA GLU A 582 -22.24 43.49 11.04
C GLU A 582 -23.05 43.07 12.27
N SER A 583 -22.47 42.28 13.17
CA SER A 583 -23.11 41.90 14.44
C SER A 583 -23.38 43.12 15.33
N LYS A 584 -22.44 44.08 15.40
CA LYS A 584 -22.64 45.34 16.12
C LYS A 584 -23.77 46.15 15.51
N ALA A 585 -23.80 46.31 14.19
CA ALA A 585 -24.85 47.06 13.48
C ALA A 585 -26.22 46.40 13.63
N LEU A 586 -26.31 45.07 13.58
CA LEU A 586 -27.54 44.32 13.85
C LEU A 586 -28.02 44.53 15.28
N LYS A 587 -27.10 44.49 16.25
CA LYS A 587 -27.43 44.75 17.66
C LYS A 587 -27.98 46.16 17.88
N GLU A 588 -27.40 47.16 17.20
CA GLU A 588 -27.91 48.54 17.21
C GLU A 588 -29.31 48.64 16.57
N LYS A 589 -29.56 47.97 15.44
CA LYS A 589 -30.89 47.91 14.81
C LYS A 589 -31.94 47.23 15.70
N VAL A 590 -31.58 46.13 16.37
CA VAL A 590 -32.46 45.45 17.32
C VAL A 590 -32.80 46.39 18.48
N ALA A 591 -31.82 47.10 19.04
CA ALA A 591 -32.06 48.07 20.11
C ALA A 591 -32.99 49.21 19.67
N LEU A 592 -32.89 49.69 18.42
CA LEU A 592 -33.81 50.69 17.85
C LEU A 592 -35.23 50.14 17.73
N CYS A 593 -35.41 48.94 17.16
CA CYS A 593 -36.72 48.31 17.07
C CYS A 593 -37.33 48.03 18.46
N GLU A 594 -36.53 47.60 19.43
CA GLU A 594 -36.97 47.43 20.81
C GLU A 594 -37.41 48.76 21.45
N ALA A 595 -36.74 49.87 21.14
CA ALA A 595 -37.13 51.20 21.62
C ALA A 595 -38.43 51.69 20.96
N GLU A 596 -38.60 51.47 19.66
CA GLU A 596 -39.86 51.78 18.93
C GLU A 596 -41.04 50.96 19.46
N LEU A 597 -40.82 49.67 19.74
CA LEU A 597 -41.84 48.80 20.34
C LEU A 597 -42.21 49.24 21.76
N ARG A 598 -41.25 49.71 22.57
CA ARG A 598 -41.54 50.31 23.88
C ARG A 598 -42.35 51.59 23.74
N GLN A 599 -42.02 52.48 22.80
CA GLN A 599 -42.83 53.69 22.54
C GLN A 599 -44.27 53.35 22.16
N ILE A 600 -44.48 52.36 21.28
CA ILE A 600 -45.83 51.92 20.91
C ILE A 600 -46.56 51.33 22.13
N SER A 601 -45.87 50.54 22.95
CA SER A 601 -46.42 49.98 24.19
C SER A 601 -46.81 51.08 25.19
N ASP A 602 -45.99 52.12 25.35
CA ASP A 602 -46.27 53.22 26.27
C ASP A 602 -47.44 54.08 25.78
N LEU A 603 -47.58 54.29 24.47
CA LEU A 603 -48.75 54.95 23.86
C LEU A 603 -50.06 54.17 24.01
N LEU A 604 -49.99 52.83 24.12
CA LEU A 604 -51.15 51.95 24.32
C LEU A 604 -51.56 51.83 25.81
N VAL A 605 -50.73 52.33 26.74
CA VAL A 605 -50.96 52.20 28.20
C VAL A 605 -51.55 53.48 28.82
N GLU A 606 -51.67 54.59 28.09
CA GLU A 606 -52.50 55.72 28.55
C GLU A 606 -54.02 55.40 28.45
N PRO A 607 -54.84 55.80 29.44
CA PRO A 607 -56.19 55.26 29.63
C PRO A 607 -57.19 55.78 28.59
N GLY A 608 -57.30 55.06 27.47
CA GLY A 608 -58.24 55.33 26.38
C GLY A 608 -59.24 54.20 26.13
N ILE A 609 -59.71 53.50 27.15
CA ILE A 609 -60.70 52.40 27.04
C ILE A 609 -62.13 52.91 26.72
N GLY A 610 -62.31 54.22 26.49
CA GLY A 610 -63.64 54.80 26.24
C GLY A 610 -64.16 54.73 24.79
N VAL A 611 -63.33 54.45 23.79
CA VAL A 611 -63.73 54.61 22.36
C VAL A 611 -64.15 53.30 21.70
N MET A 612 -63.74 52.14 22.22
CA MET A 612 -63.98 50.86 21.52
C MET A 612 -65.34 50.21 21.86
N THR A 613 -65.98 50.61 22.95
CA THR A 613 -67.28 50.04 23.39
C THR A 613 -68.50 50.75 22.80
N GLY A 614 -68.32 51.84 22.05
CA GLY A 614 -69.40 52.61 21.42
C GLY A 614 -69.84 52.11 20.04
N MET A 615 -69.15 51.12 19.47
CA MET A 615 -69.41 50.67 18.08
C MET A 615 -70.43 49.52 17.99
N ASP A 616 -70.80 48.88 19.10
CA ASP A 616 -71.69 47.71 19.11
C ASP A 616 -73.21 48.08 19.14
N SER A 617 -73.60 49.31 18.80
CA SER A 617 -75.02 49.74 18.87
C SER A 617 -75.57 50.48 17.63
N ALA A 618 -74.92 50.39 16.47
CA ALA A 618 -75.48 50.93 15.22
C ALA A 618 -75.54 49.85 14.13
N ALA A 619 -76.70 49.19 14.02
CA ALA A 619 -77.06 48.41 12.84
C ALA A 619 -77.48 49.38 11.71
N MET A 620 -76.48 49.93 11.00
CA MET A 620 -76.66 50.54 9.68
C MET A 620 -75.95 49.67 8.64
N PRO A 621 -76.49 49.55 7.41
CA PRO A 621 -75.80 48.84 6.34
C PRO A 621 -74.47 49.56 6.09
N PRO A 622 -73.32 48.85 6.06
CA PRO A 622 -72.03 49.49 5.93
C PRO A 622 -71.96 50.21 4.57
N ASP A 623 -71.57 51.47 4.61
CA ASP A 623 -71.16 52.25 3.43
C ASP A 623 -69.98 51.53 2.74
N ASP A 624 -69.78 51.83 1.45
CA ASP A 624 -68.74 51.15 0.64
C ASP A 624 -67.32 51.27 1.22
N ASP A 625 -67.02 52.33 1.97
CA ASP A 625 -65.73 52.50 2.64
C ASP A 625 -65.49 51.45 3.75
N ASP A 626 -66.51 51.08 4.54
CA ASP A 626 -66.39 50.07 5.59
C ASP A 626 -66.10 48.67 5.01
N ARG A 627 -66.64 48.37 3.82
CA ARG A 627 -66.32 47.13 3.09
C ARG A 627 -64.86 47.10 2.64
N HIS A 628 -64.28 48.22 2.24
CA HIS A 628 -62.87 48.30 1.87
C HIS A 628 -61.94 48.11 3.08
N PHE A 629 -62.26 48.69 4.24
CA PHE A 629 -61.50 48.47 5.48
C PHE A 629 -61.59 47.02 5.95
N LEU A 630 -62.79 46.43 5.98
CA LEU A 630 -62.98 45.02 6.35
C LEU A 630 -62.26 44.07 5.39
N ASN A 631 -62.23 44.36 4.08
CA ASN A 631 -61.46 43.60 3.11
C ASN A 631 -59.94 43.74 3.33
N ARG A 632 -59.47 44.94 3.68
CA ARG A 632 -58.05 45.17 3.99
C ARG A 632 -57.62 44.47 5.27
N ILE A 633 -58.44 44.51 6.32
CA ILE A 633 -58.23 43.76 7.57
C ILE A 633 -58.23 42.26 7.27
N SER A 634 -59.17 41.76 6.48
CA SER A 634 -59.25 40.35 6.09
C SER A 634 -58.06 39.88 5.25
N ARG A 635 -57.44 40.78 4.48
CA ARG A 635 -56.20 40.51 3.73
C ARG A 635 -54.99 40.45 4.68
N ILE A 636 -54.84 41.44 5.55
CA ILE A 636 -53.76 41.48 6.55
C ILE A 636 -53.84 40.25 7.48
N LEU A 637 -55.04 39.86 7.89
CA LEU A 637 -55.24 38.68 8.74
C LEU A 637 -54.81 37.40 8.02
N ARG A 638 -55.10 37.25 6.72
CA ARG A 638 -54.63 36.10 5.92
C ARG A 638 -53.11 36.09 5.78
N GLU A 639 -52.49 37.25 5.55
CA GLU A 639 -51.04 37.39 5.48
C GLU A 639 -50.37 37.06 6.82
N LEU A 640 -50.94 37.51 7.94
CA LEU A 640 -50.48 37.16 9.29
C LEU A 640 -50.64 35.66 9.58
N GLN A 641 -51.73 35.04 9.14
CA GLN A 641 -51.94 33.61 9.27
C GLN A 641 -50.89 32.82 8.50
N PHE A 642 -50.55 33.27 7.28
CA PHE A 642 -49.48 32.69 6.48
C PHE A 642 -48.12 32.84 7.15
N ALA A 643 -47.79 34.04 7.63
CA ALA A 643 -46.54 34.29 8.36
C ALA A 643 -46.43 33.43 9.62
N LYS A 644 -47.51 33.29 10.38
CA LYS A 644 -47.59 32.40 11.55
C LYS A 644 -47.33 30.94 11.19
N ASN A 645 -47.94 30.45 10.11
CA ASN A 645 -47.72 29.09 9.62
C ASN A 645 -46.28 28.89 9.14
N TRP A 646 -45.71 29.88 8.43
CA TRP A 646 -44.32 29.86 8.00
C TRP A 646 -43.36 29.81 9.19
N ILE A 647 -43.57 30.64 10.22
CA ILE A 647 -42.80 30.61 11.47
C ILE A 647 -42.93 29.25 12.17
N ALA A 648 -44.13 28.65 12.19
CA ALA A 648 -44.34 27.35 12.80
C ALA A 648 -43.54 26.24 12.09
N VAL A 649 -43.53 26.25 10.75
CA VAL A 649 -42.77 25.31 9.92
C VAL A 649 -41.27 25.51 10.12
N THR A 650 -40.77 26.74 10.01
CA THR A 650 -39.34 27.03 10.18
C THR A 650 -38.85 26.73 11.60
N ASN A 651 -39.67 26.96 12.62
CA ASN A 651 -39.35 26.56 14.00
C ASN A 651 -39.29 25.04 14.15
N ALA A 652 -40.18 24.28 13.51
CA ALA A 652 -40.14 22.82 13.53
C ALA A 652 -38.88 22.28 12.82
N GLU A 653 -38.49 22.88 11.70
CA GLU A 653 -37.24 22.56 11.00
C GLU A 653 -36.01 22.92 11.83
N THR A 654 -36.00 24.12 12.44
CA THR A 654 -34.93 24.57 13.32
C THR A 654 -34.75 23.62 14.50
N LYS A 655 -35.84 23.14 15.12
CA LYS A 655 -35.79 22.11 16.17
C LYS A 655 -35.18 20.79 15.67
N LYS A 656 -35.53 20.34 14.46
CA LYS A 656 -34.93 19.15 13.85
C LYS A 656 -33.43 19.33 13.64
N ILE A 657 -33.01 20.48 13.10
CA ILE A 657 -31.59 20.80 12.90
C ILE A 657 -30.87 20.85 14.26
N GLN A 658 -31.46 21.49 15.26
CA GLN A 658 -30.91 21.54 16.62
C GLN A 658 -30.68 20.14 17.19
N HIS A 659 -31.65 19.23 17.07
CA HIS A 659 -31.47 17.84 17.49
C HIS A 659 -30.34 17.11 16.75
N HIS A 660 -30.13 17.40 15.45
CA HIS A 660 -28.99 16.84 14.71
C HIS A 660 -27.67 17.41 15.22
N VAL A 661 -27.60 18.70 15.50
CA VAL A 661 -26.43 19.35 16.09
C VAL A 661 -26.12 18.73 17.45
N ASP A 662 -27.10 18.58 18.32
CA ASP A 662 -26.92 17.99 19.66
C ASP A 662 -26.45 16.51 19.57
N SER A 663 -26.99 15.75 18.62
CA SER A 663 -26.56 14.36 18.35
C SER A 663 -25.11 14.29 17.84
N LEU A 664 -24.69 15.23 17.00
CA LEU A 664 -23.30 15.30 16.54
C LEU A 664 -22.35 15.76 17.64
N THR A 665 -22.77 16.69 18.49
CA THR A 665 -22.00 17.17 19.65
C THR A 665 -21.72 16.03 20.62
N THR A 666 -22.74 15.25 21.00
CA THR A 666 -22.57 14.09 21.89
C THR A 666 -21.69 12.99 21.27
N GLN A 667 -21.77 12.78 19.95
CA GLN A 667 -20.84 11.87 19.25
C GLN A 667 -19.39 12.38 19.24
N LEU A 668 -19.20 13.70 19.15
CA LEU A 668 -17.88 14.32 19.19
C LEU A 668 -17.27 14.19 20.59
N GLU A 669 -18.01 14.51 21.64
CA GLU A 669 -17.61 14.34 23.03
C GLU A 669 -17.20 12.89 23.31
N GLY A 670 -18.02 11.91 22.89
CA GLY A 670 -17.68 10.49 23.03
C GLY A 670 -16.44 10.03 22.24
N LYS A 671 -16.04 10.76 21.18
CA LYS A 671 -14.78 10.53 20.47
C LYS A 671 -13.61 11.20 21.19
N GLU A 672 -13.80 12.41 21.70
CA GLU A 672 -12.78 13.13 22.49
C GLU A 672 -12.41 12.37 23.76
N GLU A 673 -13.38 11.79 24.47
CA GLU A 673 -13.12 10.93 25.63
C GLU A 673 -12.27 9.69 25.28
N LYS A 674 -12.57 9.04 24.15
CA LYS A 674 -11.79 7.90 23.64
C LYS A 674 -10.38 8.33 23.26
N GLU A 675 -10.22 9.48 22.62
CA GLU A 675 -8.91 10.04 22.28
C GLU A 675 -8.10 10.33 23.55
N MET A 676 -8.71 10.92 24.58
CA MET A 676 -8.07 11.18 25.86
C MET A 676 -7.63 9.88 26.56
N LEU A 677 -8.46 8.83 26.51
CA LEU A 677 -8.10 7.52 27.05
C LEU A 677 -6.91 6.90 26.29
N LEU A 678 -6.89 7.03 24.96
CA LEU A 678 -5.78 6.56 24.13
C LEU A 678 -4.50 7.35 24.42
N LYS A 679 -4.55 8.68 24.50
CA LYS A 679 -3.42 9.53 24.88
C LYS A 679 -2.84 9.12 26.24
N LYS A 680 -3.70 8.87 27.24
CA LYS A 680 -3.26 8.39 28.56
C LYS A 680 -2.59 7.02 28.50
N LYS A 681 -3.05 6.10 27.64
CA LYS A 681 -2.41 4.79 27.42
C LYS A 681 -1.06 4.94 26.72
N VAL A 682 -0.97 5.78 25.69
CA VAL A 682 0.28 6.08 24.97
C VAL A 682 1.33 6.64 25.93
N TRP A 683 0.97 7.65 26.72
CA TRP A 683 1.87 8.23 27.71
C TRP A 683 2.39 7.20 28.73
N LYS A 684 1.53 6.27 29.20
CA LYS A 684 1.96 5.17 30.08
C LYS A 684 2.91 4.19 29.39
N LEU A 685 2.74 3.93 28.10
CA LEU A 685 3.63 3.05 27.34
C LEU A 685 4.98 3.73 27.07
N GLU A 686 4.98 5.02 26.73
CA GLU A 686 6.19 5.81 26.54
C GLU A 686 7.02 5.87 27.82
N ALA A 687 6.40 6.10 28.98
CA ALA A 687 7.09 6.09 30.27
C ALA A 687 7.73 4.72 30.58
N LYS A 688 7.03 3.62 30.26
CA LYS A 688 7.57 2.26 30.43
C LYS A 688 8.75 2.01 29.48
N LEU A 689 8.63 2.41 28.21
CA LEU A 689 9.68 2.25 27.21
C LEU A 689 10.92 3.06 27.56
N SER A 690 10.75 4.28 28.08
CA SER A 690 11.85 5.13 28.55
C SER A 690 12.58 4.49 29.74
N LYS A 691 11.83 3.94 30.72
CA LYS A 691 12.42 3.23 31.85
C LYS A 691 13.17 1.98 31.42
N GLU A 692 12.56 1.15 30.57
CA GLU A 692 13.20 -0.07 30.04
C GLU A 692 14.42 0.25 29.17
N GLY A 693 14.37 1.34 28.40
CA GLY A 693 15.52 1.86 27.65
C GLY A 693 16.68 2.28 28.57
N GLY A 694 16.37 2.98 29.68
CA GLY A 694 17.36 3.36 30.69
C GLY A 694 17.99 2.16 31.40
N ASP A 695 17.19 1.18 31.81
CA ASP A 695 17.68 -0.04 32.47
C ASP A 695 18.60 -0.85 31.54
N LYS A 696 18.22 -1.01 30.26
CA LYS A 696 19.06 -1.68 29.25
C LYS A 696 20.36 -0.92 29.01
N LEU A 697 20.34 0.40 28.94
CA LEU A 697 21.53 1.22 28.76
C LEU A 697 22.51 1.05 29.93
N ASN A 698 22.01 1.00 31.17
CA ASN A 698 22.85 0.75 32.34
C ASN A 698 23.51 -0.64 32.30
N VAL A 699 22.79 -1.67 31.84
CA VAL A 699 23.36 -3.02 31.63
C VAL A 699 24.46 -2.99 30.56
N VAL A 700 24.26 -2.28 29.45
CA VAL A 700 25.28 -2.11 28.41
C VAL A 700 26.51 -1.42 28.99
N SER A 701 26.37 -0.32 29.73
CA SER A 701 27.50 0.36 30.37
C SER A 701 28.23 -0.51 31.40
N GLN A 702 27.54 -1.42 32.10
CA GLN A 702 28.19 -2.39 32.98
C GLN A 702 28.98 -3.46 32.21
N LEU A 703 28.44 -3.94 31.08
CA LEU A 703 29.13 -4.91 30.22
C LEU A 703 30.37 -4.29 29.56
N GLU A 704 30.25 -3.06 29.05
CA GLU A 704 31.38 -2.31 28.47
C GLU A 704 32.54 -2.17 29.47
N ARG A 705 32.23 -1.86 30.74
CA ARG A 705 33.25 -1.78 31.79
C ARG A 705 33.94 -3.12 32.04
N LYS A 706 33.16 -4.22 32.15
CA LYS A 706 33.72 -5.57 32.34
C LYS A 706 34.57 -6.03 31.16
N VAL A 707 34.16 -5.69 29.93
CA VAL A 707 34.95 -5.98 28.72
C VAL A 707 36.26 -5.20 28.75
N GLY A 708 36.23 -3.93 29.17
CA GLY A 708 37.43 -3.11 29.38
C GLY A 708 38.39 -3.72 30.41
N GLU A 709 37.87 -4.13 31.57
CA GLU A 709 38.65 -4.79 32.63
C GLU A 709 39.30 -6.10 32.13
N MET A 710 38.54 -6.96 31.45
CA MET A 710 39.06 -8.20 30.88
C MET A 710 40.12 -7.96 29.79
N ALA A 711 39.92 -6.95 28.95
CA ALA A 711 40.90 -6.57 27.93
C ALA A 711 42.22 -6.10 28.56
N GLN A 712 42.13 -5.34 29.66
CA GLN A 712 43.31 -4.90 30.40
C GLN A 712 44.06 -6.06 31.06
N GLN A 713 43.34 -6.99 31.70
CA GLN A 713 43.95 -8.21 32.26
C GLN A 713 44.64 -9.08 31.19
N LEU A 714 44.05 -9.18 29.99
CA LEU A 714 44.68 -9.89 28.88
C LEU A 714 45.96 -9.19 28.41
N LYS A 715 45.96 -7.86 28.37
CA LYS A 715 47.14 -7.08 28.01
C LYS A 715 48.27 -7.30 29.01
N GLU A 716 47.98 -7.20 30.31
CA GLU A 716 48.95 -7.45 31.39
C GLU A 716 49.52 -8.88 31.32
N LYS A 717 48.67 -9.90 31.11
CA LYS A 717 49.14 -11.28 30.94
C LYS A 717 50.02 -11.48 29.72
N ASN A 718 49.69 -10.82 28.61
CA ASN A 718 50.50 -10.87 27.39
C ASN A 718 51.87 -10.20 27.58
N GLU A 719 51.93 -9.10 28.34
CA GLU A 719 53.19 -8.43 28.71
C GLU A 719 54.06 -9.33 29.60
N ILE A 720 53.46 -9.99 30.60
CA ILE A 720 54.17 -10.98 31.45
C ILE A 720 54.70 -12.15 30.61
N LEU A 721 53.88 -12.70 29.71
CA LEU A 721 54.30 -13.78 28.82
C LEU A 721 55.42 -13.35 27.86
N ALA A 722 55.37 -12.12 27.36
CA ALA A 722 56.44 -11.56 26.54
C ALA A 722 57.75 -11.47 27.33
N GLY A 723 57.69 -10.98 28.58
CA GLY A 723 58.83 -10.93 29.50
C GLY A 723 59.41 -12.31 29.80
N LEU A 724 58.57 -13.30 30.13
CA LEU A 724 59.01 -14.68 30.34
C LEU A 724 59.64 -15.28 29.06
N GLY A 725 59.13 -14.89 27.89
CA GLY A 725 59.73 -15.25 26.61
C GLY A 725 61.14 -14.66 26.43
N GLU A 726 61.37 -13.43 26.88
CA GLU A 726 62.70 -12.79 26.89
C GLU A 726 63.66 -13.46 27.86
N GLU A 727 63.20 -13.77 29.08
CA GLU A 727 63.99 -14.50 30.08
C GLU A 727 64.40 -15.87 29.56
N LYS A 728 63.47 -16.63 28.95
CA LYS A 728 63.79 -17.92 28.31
C LYS A 728 64.82 -17.75 27.19
N ARG A 729 64.68 -16.71 26.35
CA ARG A 729 65.66 -16.40 25.29
C ARG A 729 67.03 -16.03 25.88
N GLU A 730 67.08 -15.32 27.00
CA GLU A 730 68.34 -15.00 27.69
C GLU A 730 68.98 -16.25 28.30
N ALA A 731 68.20 -17.09 28.98
CA ALA A 731 68.68 -18.35 29.55
C ALA A 731 69.27 -19.27 28.46
N ILE A 732 68.61 -19.36 27.30
CA ILE A 732 69.15 -20.09 26.13
C ILE A 732 70.47 -19.46 25.66
N ARG A 733 70.54 -18.13 25.55
CA ARG A 733 71.78 -17.44 25.15
C ARG A 733 72.92 -17.68 26.12
N GLN A 734 72.67 -17.62 27.42
CA GLN A 734 73.65 -17.93 28.46
C GLN A 734 74.13 -19.38 28.35
N LEU A 735 73.21 -20.32 28.10
CA LEU A 735 73.55 -21.73 27.91
C LEU A 735 74.43 -21.94 26.66
N CYS A 736 74.13 -21.26 25.55
CA CYS A 736 74.95 -21.32 24.34
C CYS A 736 76.37 -20.80 24.60
N VAL A 737 76.52 -19.66 25.28
CA VAL A 737 77.83 -19.12 25.65
C VAL A 737 78.63 -20.11 26.50
N LEU A 738 77.98 -20.78 27.45
CA LEU A 738 78.63 -21.81 28.27
C LEU A 738 79.09 -23.00 27.43
N ILE A 739 78.25 -23.47 26.49
CA ILE A 739 78.59 -24.56 25.57
C ILE A 739 79.78 -24.17 24.69
N ASP A 740 79.78 -22.96 24.13
CA ASP A 740 80.85 -22.47 23.28
C ASP A 740 82.15 -22.30 24.07
N TYR A 741 82.11 -21.81 25.30
CA TYR A 741 83.27 -21.78 26.20
C TYR A 741 83.88 -23.18 26.41
N HIS A 742 83.03 -24.18 26.67
CA HIS A 742 83.51 -25.56 26.84
C HIS A 742 84.06 -26.15 25.54
N ARG A 743 83.48 -25.80 24.38
CA ARG A 743 84.00 -26.21 23.07
C ARG A 743 85.35 -25.58 22.76
N SER A 744 85.49 -24.26 22.90
CA SER A 744 86.75 -23.56 22.66
C SER A 744 87.88 -24.10 23.53
N ARG A 745 87.63 -24.31 24.82
CA ARG A 745 88.62 -24.92 25.72
C ARG A 745 88.98 -26.35 25.31
N PHE A 746 88.01 -27.12 24.82
CA PHE A 746 88.26 -28.46 24.32
C PHE A 746 89.08 -28.43 23.01
N ASP A 747 88.81 -27.47 22.13
CA ASP A 747 89.54 -27.28 20.88
C ASP A 747 90.97 -26.76 21.12
N GLU A 748 91.19 -25.86 22.06
CA GLU A 748 92.53 -25.44 22.51
C GLU A 748 93.33 -26.64 23.06
N LEU A 749 92.68 -27.49 23.87
CA LEU A 749 93.30 -28.70 24.37
C LEU A 749 93.63 -29.68 23.22
N LYS A 750 92.75 -29.77 22.22
CA LYS A 750 92.96 -30.60 21.02
C LYS A 750 94.06 -30.06 20.11
N GLU A 751 94.18 -28.75 19.95
CA GLU A 751 95.20 -28.08 19.14
C GLU A 751 96.58 -28.18 19.80
N THR A 752 96.66 -27.95 21.12
CA THR A 752 97.89 -28.17 21.88
C THR A 752 98.37 -29.62 21.74
N MET A 753 97.47 -30.60 21.79
CA MET A 753 97.82 -32.01 21.51
C MET A 753 98.23 -32.26 20.05
N SER A 754 97.60 -31.61 19.08
CA SER A 754 97.90 -31.74 17.64
C SER A 754 99.25 -31.11 17.25
N ASN A 755 99.59 -29.96 17.84
CA ASN A 755 100.86 -29.27 17.64
C ASN A 755 102.04 -30.04 18.24
N MET A 756 101.82 -30.76 19.33
CA MET A 756 102.81 -31.72 19.83
C MET A 756 103.02 -32.88 18.85
N THR A 757 101.96 -33.37 18.20
CA THR A 757 102.08 -34.46 17.19
C THR A 757 102.73 -34.01 15.87
N PHE A 758 102.59 -32.75 15.46
CA PHE A 758 103.25 -32.22 14.25
C PHE A 758 104.75 -31.93 14.46
N ARG A 759 105.15 -31.48 15.66
CA ARG A 759 106.58 -31.31 15.99
C ARG A 759 107.33 -32.64 15.98
N ILE A 760 106.67 -33.74 16.37
CA ILE A 760 107.23 -35.09 16.34
C ILE A 760 107.42 -35.63 14.91
N LYS A 761 106.66 -35.16 13.90
CA LYS A 761 106.81 -35.56 12.49
C LYS A 761 107.85 -34.76 11.69
N ARG A 762 108.30 -33.60 12.18
CA ARG A 762 109.25 -32.71 11.48
C ARG A 762 110.73 -33.01 11.81
N THR A 763 110.97 -33.82 12.83
CA THR A 763 112.29 -34.26 13.30
C THR A 763 112.57 -35.74 13.04
N ALA A 764 111.65 -36.43 12.36
CA ALA A 764 111.90 -37.71 11.69
C ALA A 764 112.10 -37.41 10.20
#